data_AF-A0A841TCS4-F1
#
_entry.id   AF-A0A841TCS4-F1
#
_cell.length_a   1.000
_cell.length_b   1.000
_cell.length_c   1.000
_cell.angle_alpha   90.00
_cell.angle_beta   90.00
_cell.angle_gamma   90.00
#
_symmetry.space_group_name_H-M   'P 1'
#
loop_
_entity.id
_entity.type
_entity.pdbx_description
1 polymer ?
#
loop_
_entity_poly.entity_id
_entity_poly.type
_entity_poly.pdbx_seq_one_letter_code
_entity_poly.pdbx_strand_id
1 'polypeptide(L)'
;MTTANNSIFNFYCAGVYEGKIRFTDDKVMHAKVNARRRTQLQEDVLDDRAKYVLPLQKIREALPHYRKAQWNGDRVETENGEIYHRHITYSDDSGRTSQVWAKREDTAVDIVTLDGEIIAWLCPNRYGMEIIVREGLEKLTPLAVYDDPLLSKPAYGVNDLGTYLVPMRDGVRLATDVYLPEGIEPGTRLPTILVRTCYDRNGRKESFMRWANKGYAVVNQDVRGRADSEGELVPFYYEREDGSDTIDWIVSQDWSNGDVGMWGASYLGYVVMAAATSGHPNLKAVVNEVNVGSPFVDTVRRGGTVCSWPLLCWTLAQSVGTRTDFQVFAGITVDPAQAVDARPIRDIPRQMIGKASGPWDLWSEHPEYDDYWRGCTHSERADQIQAPMFVISGWYDGDSAGVSETWRLLTEHDVPNRKIWLGPWEHGPNRARDLKGAAFGEDAVVYDYDANVLRWFDRFLKGVANGIDEEPRARYYVVGENKWRTSADWTPAESAVTPFYLGSNGRANSAFGDGTLGTSAPAPGSAPDQYIYNPEDPVADAGEREPENRRTIELRQDVLCYTSGKLVEDLTIAGELSAILYAASSAVDTDWVVALSDVDEANNSILLSSYIVRAKYRRGYDKPELLTPGQVERFDIFMPNIAHRFPAGHRIRFSVTSSSKFVAFPNSNTGLNPYDDPAPILATQTIHHSEAYPSHVRLPVLRA
;
A
#
# COMPACT_ATOMS: atom_id res chain seq x y z
N MET A 1 -17.98 36.95 14.01
CA MET A 1 -16.57 36.61 14.32
C MET A 1 -16.33 36.11 15.76
N THR A 2 -17.28 35.42 16.41
CA THR A 2 -17.15 34.99 17.82
C THR A 2 -17.87 33.67 18.12
N THR A 3 -17.48 32.54 17.54
CA THR A 3 -18.14 31.26 17.90
C THR A 3 -17.26 30.01 18.02
N ALA A 4 -16.05 29.92 17.44
CA ALA A 4 -15.32 28.64 17.50
C ALA A 4 -14.72 28.30 18.89
N ASN A 5 -14.32 29.29 19.70
CA ASN A 5 -13.96 29.03 21.10
C ASN A 5 -15.26 28.71 21.84
N ASN A 6 -15.31 27.55 22.51
CA ASN A 6 -16.49 27.01 23.18
C ASN A 6 -17.62 26.44 22.30
N SER A 7 -17.45 26.34 20.98
CA SER A 7 -18.37 25.55 20.15
C SER A 7 -18.22 24.06 20.45
N ILE A 8 -19.36 23.36 20.51
CA ILE A 8 -19.43 21.92 20.66
C ILE A 8 -19.65 21.32 19.27
N PHE A 9 -18.84 20.31 18.94
CA PHE A 9 -18.91 19.58 17.68
C PHE A 9 -19.24 18.12 17.96
N ASN A 10 -20.16 17.54 17.19
CA ASN A 10 -20.36 16.11 17.14
C ASN A 10 -19.17 15.45 16.44
N PHE A 11 -18.64 14.38 17.03
CA PHE A 11 -17.50 13.63 16.50
C PHE A 11 -17.95 12.28 15.97
N TYR A 12 -17.54 11.99 14.74
CA TYR A 12 -17.84 10.75 14.05
C TYR A 12 -16.56 10.11 13.51
N CYS A 13 -16.52 8.78 13.56
CA CYS A 13 -15.48 7.97 12.95
C CYS A 13 -16.13 6.87 12.09
N ALA A 14 -15.84 6.81 10.79
CA ALA A 14 -16.46 5.85 9.87
C ALA A 14 -18.00 5.86 9.93
N GLY A 15 -18.58 7.05 10.09
CA GLY A 15 -20.02 7.29 10.28
C GLY A 15 -20.57 6.92 11.66
N VAL A 16 -19.77 6.35 12.56
CA VAL A 16 -20.18 6.03 13.94
C VAL A 16 -20.06 7.29 14.80
N TYR A 17 -21.13 7.68 15.50
CA TYR A 17 -21.07 8.74 16.49
C TYR A 17 -20.25 8.32 17.71
N GLU A 18 -19.15 9.04 17.98
CA GLU A 18 -18.17 8.73 19.03
C GLU A 18 -18.24 9.72 20.21
N GLY A 19 -18.96 10.84 20.05
CA GLY A 19 -19.20 11.79 21.14
C GLY A 19 -19.16 13.24 20.70
N LYS A 20 -18.74 14.11 21.62
CA LYS A 20 -18.66 15.56 21.42
C LYS A 20 -17.28 16.09 21.73
N ILE A 21 -16.76 16.95 20.85
CA ILE A 21 -15.50 17.68 21.02
C ILE A 21 -15.81 19.15 21.26
N ARG A 22 -15.10 19.76 22.22
CA ARG A 22 -15.16 21.20 22.47
C ARG A 22 -13.75 21.76 22.63
N PHE A 23 -13.44 22.81 21.88
CA PHE A 23 -12.16 23.50 21.99
C PHE A 23 -12.25 24.61 23.04
N THR A 24 -11.35 24.58 24.03
CA THR A 24 -11.10 25.69 24.96
C THR A 24 -9.81 26.41 24.57
N ASP A 25 -9.50 27.50 25.27
CA ASP A 25 -8.28 28.28 25.02
C ASP A 25 -7.00 27.45 25.23
N ASP A 26 -7.02 26.48 26.14
CA ASP A 26 -5.86 25.70 26.57
C ASP A 26 -5.97 24.18 26.31
N LYS A 27 -7.18 23.64 26.11
CA LYS A 27 -7.44 22.20 26.08
C LYS A 27 -8.42 21.81 24.98
N VAL A 28 -8.37 20.53 24.62
CA VAL A 28 -9.46 19.86 23.88
C VAL A 28 -10.28 19.08 24.90
N MET A 29 -11.58 19.33 24.95
CA MET A 29 -12.51 18.60 25.81
C MET A 29 -13.22 17.54 24.96
N HIS A 30 -13.44 16.37 25.53
CA HIS A 30 -14.12 15.25 24.90
C HIS A 30 -15.15 14.64 25.84
N ALA A 31 -16.41 14.64 25.41
CA ALA A 31 -17.46 13.81 25.99
C ALA A 31 -17.63 12.55 25.11
N LYS A 32 -17.02 11.43 25.50
CA LYS A 32 -17.09 10.15 24.77
C LYS A 32 -18.47 9.52 24.82
N VAL A 33 -18.76 8.61 23.90
CA VAL A 33 -19.90 7.69 24.02
C VAL A 33 -19.49 6.39 24.70
N ASN A 34 -20.35 5.86 25.57
CA ASN A 34 -20.16 4.51 26.12
C ASN A 34 -20.30 3.48 24.99
N ALA A 35 -19.24 2.72 24.68
CA ALA A 35 -19.22 1.78 23.56
C ALA A 35 -20.39 0.78 23.57
N ARG A 36 -20.77 0.27 24.76
CA ARG A 36 -21.84 -0.72 24.90
C ARG A 36 -23.25 -0.12 24.86
N ARG A 37 -23.51 0.91 25.66
CA ARG A 37 -24.86 1.48 25.83
C ARG A 37 -25.19 2.60 24.84
N ARG A 38 -24.18 3.10 24.13
CA ARG A 38 -24.26 4.30 23.27
C ARG A 38 -24.77 5.55 23.98
N THR A 39 -24.59 5.62 25.30
CA THR A 39 -24.96 6.79 26.11
C THR A 39 -23.79 7.77 26.17
N GLN A 40 -24.11 9.06 26.04
CA GLN A 40 -23.15 10.15 26.24
C GLN A 40 -22.53 10.08 27.64
N LEU A 41 -21.21 10.03 27.72
CA LEU A 41 -20.45 10.14 28.98
C LEU A 41 -20.21 11.60 29.34
N GLN A 42 -19.77 11.81 30.58
CA GLN A 42 -19.34 13.12 31.06
C GLN A 42 -18.18 13.65 30.21
N GLU A 43 -18.15 14.96 30.02
CA GLU A 43 -17.06 15.65 29.38
C GLU A 43 -15.80 15.61 30.26
N ASP A 44 -14.67 15.26 29.67
CA ASP A 44 -13.35 15.27 30.30
C ASP A 44 -12.33 15.91 29.35
N VAL A 45 -11.13 16.20 29.84
CA VAL A 45 -10.01 16.61 29.00
C VAL A 45 -9.63 15.44 28.10
N LEU A 46 -9.43 15.72 26.81
CA LEU A 46 -8.94 14.72 25.87
C LEU A 46 -7.55 14.25 26.32
N ASP A 47 -7.40 12.94 26.52
CA ASP A 47 -6.12 12.31 26.83
C ASP A 47 -5.13 12.54 25.69
N ASP A 48 -3.92 13.01 25.99
CA ASP A 48 -2.82 13.20 25.02
C ASP A 48 -2.45 11.89 24.30
N ARG A 49 -2.82 10.72 24.86
CA ARG A 49 -2.62 9.40 24.25
C ARG A 49 -3.77 8.95 23.35
N ALA A 50 -4.81 9.78 23.17
CA ALA A 50 -5.91 9.45 22.27
C ALA A 50 -5.39 9.28 20.83
N LYS A 51 -5.60 8.10 20.26
CA LYS A 51 -5.11 7.73 18.93
C LYS A 51 -6.11 8.07 17.81
N TYR A 52 -6.61 9.31 17.80
CA TYR A 52 -7.43 9.81 16.69
C TYR A 52 -6.55 10.17 15.50
N VAL A 53 -7.05 9.93 14.29
CA VAL A 53 -6.38 10.33 13.06
C VAL A 53 -6.61 11.83 12.81
N LEU A 54 -7.77 12.36 13.18
CA LEU A 54 -8.04 13.80 13.17
C LEU A 54 -7.19 14.49 14.25
N PRO A 55 -6.27 15.41 13.89
CA PRO A 55 -5.31 15.96 14.84
C PRO A 55 -5.94 17.10 15.65
N LEU A 56 -6.83 16.76 16.57
CA LEU A 56 -7.65 17.71 17.35
C LEU A 56 -6.82 18.80 18.05
N GLN A 57 -5.65 18.44 18.60
CA GLN A 57 -4.76 19.40 19.25
C GLN A 57 -4.18 20.43 18.25
N LYS A 58 -3.74 19.98 17.07
CA LYS A 58 -3.26 20.88 16.00
C LYS A 58 -4.38 21.78 15.50
N ILE A 59 -5.60 21.25 15.36
CA ILE A 59 -6.78 22.04 14.99
C ILE A 59 -7.04 23.14 16.01
N ARG A 60 -7.01 22.83 17.31
CA ARG A 60 -7.17 23.81 18.41
C ARG A 60 -6.15 24.94 18.28
N GLU A 61 -4.88 24.58 18.09
CA GLU A 61 -3.77 25.54 17.97
C GLU A 61 -3.91 26.42 16.73
N ALA A 62 -4.47 25.89 15.65
CA ALA A 62 -4.69 26.61 14.40
C ALA A 62 -5.97 27.48 14.36
N LEU A 63 -6.89 27.34 15.33
CA LEU A 63 -8.16 28.08 15.38
C LEU A 63 -8.02 29.61 15.21
N PRO A 64 -7.04 30.30 15.82
CA PRO A 64 -6.87 31.75 15.63
C PRO A 64 -6.55 32.13 14.18
N HIS A 65 -5.78 31.29 13.47
CA HIS A 65 -5.43 31.52 12.07
C HIS A 65 -6.63 31.27 11.15
N TYR A 66 -7.39 30.22 11.41
CA TYR A 66 -8.61 29.90 10.66
C TYR A 66 -9.68 31.00 10.73
N ARG A 67 -9.79 31.71 11.85
CA ARG A 67 -10.76 32.81 12.03
C ARG A 67 -10.42 34.06 11.23
N LYS A 68 -9.13 34.28 10.95
CA LYS A 68 -8.67 35.44 10.20
C LYS A 68 -8.64 35.16 8.70
N ALA A 69 -8.60 33.89 8.30
CA ALA A 69 -8.67 33.47 6.92
C ALA A 69 -10.02 33.87 6.29
N GLN A 70 -9.98 34.33 5.05
CA GLN A 70 -11.16 34.57 4.25
C GLN A 70 -11.43 33.34 3.37
N TRP A 71 -12.45 32.57 3.72
CA TRP A 71 -12.82 31.34 3.00
C TRP A 71 -13.62 31.64 1.73
N ASN A 72 -12.94 32.17 0.71
CA ASN A 72 -13.51 32.50 -0.60
C ASN A 72 -12.48 32.28 -1.73
N GLY A 73 -12.94 32.39 -2.99
CA GLY A 73 -12.10 32.12 -4.16
C GLY A 73 -11.79 30.63 -4.32
N ASP A 74 -10.68 30.33 -4.99
CA ASP A 74 -10.27 28.95 -5.30
C ASP A 74 -9.10 28.44 -4.43
N ARG A 75 -8.41 29.35 -3.73
CA ARG A 75 -7.28 29.06 -2.84
C ARG A 75 -7.33 29.94 -1.60
N VAL A 76 -7.13 29.33 -0.44
CA VAL A 76 -6.99 30.00 0.86
C VAL A 76 -5.63 29.63 1.44
N GLU A 77 -4.91 30.64 1.90
CA GLU A 77 -3.66 30.47 2.65
C GLU A 77 -3.87 31.10 4.03
N THR A 78 -3.65 30.33 5.07
CA THR A 78 -3.79 30.79 6.45
C THR A 78 -2.52 31.49 6.93
N GLU A 79 -2.60 32.31 7.99
CA GLU A 79 -1.41 32.98 8.54
C GLU A 79 -0.31 32.03 9.03
N ASN A 80 -0.66 30.77 9.36
CA ASN A 80 0.31 29.73 9.72
C ASN A 80 0.83 28.93 8.51
N GLY A 81 0.56 29.38 7.28
CA GLY A 81 1.12 28.82 6.05
C GLY A 81 0.42 27.56 5.54
N GLU A 82 -0.75 27.20 6.09
CA GLU A 82 -1.52 26.08 5.55
C GLU A 82 -2.25 26.51 4.27
N ILE A 83 -2.23 25.63 3.27
CA ILE A 83 -2.81 25.87 1.96
C ILE A 83 -4.03 24.99 1.78
N TYR A 84 -5.13 25.62 1.41
CA TYR A 84 -6.40 24.96 1.13
C TYR A 84 -6.90 25.34 -0.26
N HIS A 85 -7.36 24.35 -1.01
CA HIS A 85 -8.00 24.56 -2.31
C HIS A 85 -9.49 24.30 -2.23
N ARG A 86 -10.26 25.08 -2.98
CA ARG A 86 -11.71 24.88 -3.10
C ARG A 86 -11.97 23.55 -3.82
N HIS A 87 -12.83 22.71 -3.24
CA HIS A 87 -13.07 21.35 -3.75
C HIS A 87 -14.54 21.11 -4.10
N ILE A 88 -15.31 20.42 -3.25
CA ILE A 88 -16.71 20.03 -3.51
C ILE A 88 -17.68 20.72 -2.54
N THR A 89 -18.97 20.72 -2.89
CA THR A 89 -20.03 21.30 -2.08
C THR A 89 -21.03 20.24 -1.61
N TYR A 90 -21.68 20.49 -0.47
CA TYR A 90 -22.78 19.67 0.04
C TYR A 90 -24.00 20.54 0.29
N SER A 91 -25.18 20.02 0.00
CA SER A 91 -26.44 20.74 0.21
C SER A 91 -27.37 19.94 1.11
N ASP A 92 -28.15 20.63 1.94
CA ASP A 92 -29.17 20.00 2.77
C ASP A 92 -30.58 20.19 2.20
N ASP A 93 -31.55 19.57 2.86
CA ASP A 93 -32.96 19.58 2.45
C ASP A 93 -33.58 21.00 2.47
N SER A 94 -32.92 21.96 3.11
CA SER A 94 -33.36 23.38 3.16
C SER A 94 -32.76 24.24 2.04
N GLY A 95 -31.88 23.68 1.21
CA GLY A 95 -31.20 24.39 0.12
C GLY A 95 -29.95 25.16 0.55
N ARG A 96 -29.50 25.04 1.81
CA ARG A 96 -28.20 25.58 2.24
C ARG A 96 -27.10 24.78 1.55
N THR A 97 -26.00 25.45 1.20
CA THR A 97 -24.87 24.81 0.52
C THR A 97 -23.57 25.18 1.22
N SER A 98 -22.81 24.17 1.64
CA SER A 98 -21.48 24.32 2.21
C SER A 98 -20.39 24.11 1.15
N GLN A 99 -19.17 24.53 1.48
CA GLN A 99 -17.97 24.34 0.66
C GLN A 99 -16.93 23.56 1.46
N VAL A 100 -16.39 22.50 0.86
CA VAL A 100 -15.23 21.78 1.36
C VAL A 100 -13.95 22.40 0.80
N TRP A 101 -12.98 22.60 1.67
CA TRP A 101 -11.66 23.14 1.40
C TRP A 101 -10.63 22.04 1.66
N ALA A 102 -9.99 21.57 0.58
CA ALA A 102 -9.04 20.48 0.60
C ALA A 102 -7.65 20.97 1.04
N LYS A 103 -7.12 20.44 2.14
CA LYS A 103 -5.76 20.76 2.60
C LYS A 103 -4.72 20.15 1.65
N ARG A 104 -3.65 20.91 1.38
CA ARG A 104 -2.52 20.54 0.52
C ARG A 104 -1.23 20.31 1.33
N GLU A 105 -0.24 19.70 0.68
CA GLU A 105 1.16 19.48 1.10
C GLU A 105 1.41 18.57 2.31
N ASP A 106 0.37 18.13 2.98
CA ASP A 106 0.43 17.30 4.19
C ASP A 106 -0.85 16.45 4.30
N THR A 107 -1.00 15.70 5.39
CA THR A 107 -2.21 14.97 5.76
C THR A 107 -3.46 15.81 5.52
N ALA A 108 -4.43 15.22 4.83
CA ALA A 108 -5.70 15.83 4.47
C ALA A 108 -6.56 16.09 5.72
N VAL A 109 -6.40 17.27 6.31
CA VAL A 109 -7.30 17.81 7.34
C VAL A 109 -8.16 18.87 6.67
N ASP A 110 -9.24 18.45 6.04
CA ASP A 110 -10.09 19.34 5.24
C ASP A 110 -11.05 20.13 6.13
N ILE A 111 -11.46 21.29 5.64
CA ILE A 111 -12.36 22.22 6.35
C ILE A 111 -13.66 22.35 5.57
N VAL A 112 -14.78 22.40 6.27
CA VAL A 112 -16.09 22.70 5.67
C VAL A 112 -16.58 24.03 6.17
N THR A 113 -16.99 24.91 5.25
CA THR A 113 -17.55 26.23 5.57
C THR A 113 -18.98 26.37 5.07
N LEU A 114 -19.81 27.09 5.83
CA LEU A 114 -21.13 27.56 5.42
C LEU A 114 -21.15 29.08 5.62
N ASP A 115 -21.47 29.84 4.57
CA ASP A 115 -21.47 31.31 4.58
C ASP A 115 -20.17 31.93 5.12
N GLY A 116 -19.02 31.31 4.80
CA GLY A 116 -17.69 31.72 5.23
C GLY A 116 -17.31 31.33 6.68
N GLU A 117 -18.21 30.70 7.42
CA GLU A 117 -17.96 30.22 8.78
C GLU A 117 -17.63 28.73 8.78
N ILE A 118 -16.60 28.32 9.53
CA ILE A 118 -16.21 26.91 9.64
C ILE A 118 -17.25 26.14 10.45
N ILE A 119 -17.77 25.07 9.86
CA ILE A 119 -18.76 24.17 10.46
C ILE A 119 -18.20 22.77 10.75
N ALA A 120 -17.10 22.35 10.09
CA ALA A 120 -16.48 21.05 10.32
C ALA A 120 -14.99 21.00 9.98
N TRP A 121 -14.29 20.04 10.58
CA TRP A 121 -12.97 19.54 10.18
C TRP A 121 -13.04 18.04 10.00
N LEU A 122 -12.41 17.52 8.96
CA LEU A 122 -12.41 16.09 8.66
C LEU A 122 -11.04 15.58 8.20
N CYS A 123 -10.78 14.31 8.45
CA CYS A 123 -9.54 13.62 8.10
C CYS A 123 -9.87 12.22 7.54
N PRO A 124 -9.93 12.08 6.20
CA PRO A 124 -10.06 10.78 5.55
C PRO A 124 -8.81 9.92 5.80
N ASN A 125 -9.02 8.61 5.98
CA ASN A 125 -7.95 7.64 6.09
C ASN A 125 -8.48 6.22 5.78
N ARG A 126 -7.59 5.22 5.78
CA ARG A 126 -7.95 3.82 5.49
C ARG A 126 -9.03 3.21 6.40
N TYR A 127 -9.15 3.67 7.66
CA TYR A 127 -10.15 3.16 8.61
C TYR A 127 -11.47 3.93 8.52
N GLY A 128 -11.59 4.83 7.54
CA GLY A 128 -12.73 5.69 7.29
C GLY A 128 -12.47 7.15 7.60
N MET A 129 -13.50 7.97 7.49
CA MET A 129 -13.39 9.39 7.76
C MET A 129 -13.62 9.71 9.24
N GLU A 130 -12.69 10.43 9.85
CA GLU A 130 -12.89 11.08 11.14
C GLU A 130 -13.31 12.52 10.93
N ILE A 131 -14.39 12.98 11.58
CA ILE A 131 -14.94 14.31 11.36
C ILE A 131 -15.58 14.86 12.62
N ILE A 132 -15.29 16.12 12.92
CA ILE A 132 -16.04 16.93 13.88
C ILE A 132 -16.90 17.93 13.13
N VAL A 133 -18.17 18.05 13.49
CA VAL A 133 -19.14 18.92 12.81
C VAL A 133 -20.09 19.58 13.82
N ARG A 134 -20.50 20.83 13.58
CA ARG A 134 -21.51 21.48 14.42
C ARG A 134 -22.84 20.74 14.35
N GLU A 135 -23.48 20.58 15.50
CA GLU A 135 -24.75 19.86 15.63
C GLU A 135 -25.83 20.40 14.67
N GLY A 136 -26.47 19.50 13.92
CA GLY A 136 -27.53 19.81 12.96
C GLY A 136 -27.03 20.21 11.57
N LEU A 137 -25.72 20.18 11.31
CA LEU A 137 -25.09 20.49 10.03
C LEU A 137 -24.42 19.27 9.37
N GLU A 138 -24.66 18.05 9.88
CA GLU A 138 -24.05 16.80 9.38
C GLU A 138 -24.24 16.61 7.86
N LYS A 139 -25.45 16.85 7.34
CA LYS A 139 -25.79 16.73 5.90
C LYS A 139 -25.04 17.71 4.99
N LEU A 140 -24.50 18.79 5.56
CA LEU A 140 -23.69 19.77 4.84
C LEU A 140 -22.20 19.40 4.83
N THR A 141 -21.87 18.13 5.05
CA THR A 141 -20.49 17.65 5.07
C THR A 141 -20.39 16.30 4.35
N PRO A 142 -19.16 15.80 4.09
CA PRO A 142 -18.99 14.45 3.57
C PRO A 142 -19.58 13.31 4.42
N LEU A 143 -20.06 13.57 5.64
CA LEU A 143 -20.85 12.58 6.40
C LEU A 143 -22.10 12.13 5.66
N ALA A 144 -22.62 12.93 4.73
CA ALA A 144 -23.77 12.57 3.90
C ALA A 144 -23.58 11.24 3.14
N VAL A 145 -22.35 10.78 2.91
CA VAL A 145 -22.06 9.46 2.34
C VAL A 145 -22.71 8.33 3.17
N TYR A 146 -22.77 8.48 4.50
CA TYR A 146 -23.35 7.45 5.38
C TYR A 146 -24.89 7.48 5.44
N ASP A 147 -25.55 8.43 4.75
CA ASP A 147 -27.01 8.50 4.67
C ASP A 147 -27.58 7.46 3.69
N ASP A 148 -26.76 6.85 2.82
CA ASP A 148 -27.17 5.81 1.86
C ASP A 148 -28.04 4.72 2.54
N PRO A 149 -29.31 4.56 2.14
CA PRO A 149 -30.22 3.60 2.76
C PRO A 149 -29.81 2.14 2.57
N LEU A 150 -28.92 1.84 1.60
CA LEU A 150 -28.40 0.50 1.33
C LEU A 150 -27.10 0.20 2.11
N LEU A 151 -26.66 1.12 2.95
CA LEU A 151 -25.50 0.94 3.82
C LEU A 151 -25.92 0.54 5.23
N SER A 152 -25.24 -0.45 5.82
CA SER A 152 -25.45 -0.84 7.21
C SER A 152 -25.25 0.34 8.16
N LYS A 153 -26.31 0.70 8.89
CA LYS A 153 -26.31 1.82 9.82
C LYS A 153 -25.64 1.47 11.15
N PRO A 154 -24.93 2.42 11.79
CA PRO A 154 -24.27 2.21 13.08
C PRO A 154 -25.27 2.22 14.26
N ALA A 155 -26.23 1.29 14.23
CA ALA A 155 -27.37 1.24 15.14
C ALA A 155 -27.07 0.58 16.50
N TYR A 156 -26.02 -0.23 16.59
CA TYR A 156 -25.76 -1.10 17.74
C TYR A 156 -24.65 -0.55 18.62
N GLY A 157 -24.72 -0.85 19.92
CA GLY A 157 -23.54 -0.74 20.80
C GLY A 157 -22.58 -1.91 20.55
N VAL A 158 -21.53 -2.00 21.36
CA VAL A 158 -20.56 -3.11 21.29
C VAL A 158 -20.53 -3.88 22.60
N ASN A 159 -20.83 -5.18 22.51
CA ASN A 159 -20.64 -6.15 23.58
C ASN A 159 -19.29 -6.86 23.38
N ASP A 160 -18.29 -6.49 24.17
CA ASP A 160 -16.98 -7.12 24.20
C ASP A 160 -17.05 -8.40 25.04
N LEU A 161 -16.87 -9.56 24.39
CA LEU A 161 -16.89 -10.87 25.06
C LEU A 161 -15.54 -11.22 25.71
N GLY A 162 -14.53 -10.38 25.54
CA GLY A 162 -13.16 -10.62 25.99
C GLY A 162 -12.36 -11.54 25.05
N THR A 163 -11.22 -11.99 25.56
CA THR A 163 -10.25 -12.78 24.80
C THR A 163 -10.48 -14.28 24.97
N TYR A 164 -10.50 -14.99 23.85
CA TYR A 164 -10.46 -16.44 23.74
C TYR A 164 -9.07 -16.90 23.29
N LEU A 165 -8.64 -18.07 23.77
CA LEU A 165 -7.46 -18.77 23.25
C LEU A 165 -7.93 -19.87 22.31
N VAL A 166 -7.98 -19.56 21.02
CA VAL A 166 -8.54 -20.43 19.97
C VAL A 166 -7.51 -21.49 19.59
N PRO A 167 -7.79 -22.80 19.77
CA PRO A 167 -6.85 -23.85 19.42
C PRO A 167 -6.80 -24.06 17.91
N MET A 168 -5.59 -24.05 17.35
CA MET A 168 -5.31 -24.48 15.98
C MET A 168 -5.20 -26.02 15.92
N ARG A 169 -5.15 -26.58 14.71
CA ARG A 169 -5.08 -28.03 14.47
C ARG A 169 -3.89 -28.74 15.12
N ASP A 170 -2.80 -27.99 15.38
CA ASP A 170 -1.59 -28.48 16.03
C ASP A 170 -1.57 -28.24 17.56
N GLY A 171 -2.65 -27.68 18.11
CA GLY A 171 -2.82 -27.44 19.54
C GLY A 171 -2.28 -26.10 20.05
N VAL A 172 -1.58 -25.32 19.21
CA VAL A 172 -1.20 -23.94 19.56
C VAL A 172 -2.44 -23.08 19.65
N ARG A 173 -2.49 -22.18 20.64
CA ARG A 173 -3.66 -21.32 20.86
C ARG A 173 -3.40 -19.87 20.49
N LEU A 174 -4.31 -19.28 19.71
CA LEU A 174 -4.22 -17.89 19.26
C LEU A 174 -5.17 -16.99 20.04
N ALA A 175 -4.65 -15.90 20.58
CA ALA A 175 -5.41 -14.90 21.32
C ALA A 175 -6.34 -14.12 20.39
N THR A 176 -7.63 -14.18 20.70
CA THR A 176 -8.71 -13.74 19.81
C THR A 176 -9.78 -12.99 20.59
N ASP A 177 -10.00 -11.72 20.28
CA ASP A 177 -11.08 -10.92 20.86
C ASP A 177 -12.34 -11.04 19.99
N VAL A 178 -13.51 -11.07 20.63
CA VAL A 178 -14.82 -11.13 19.96
C VAL A 178 -15.69 -9.95 20.39
N TYR A 179 -16.14 -9.17 19.41
CA TYR A 179 -17.04 -8.04 19.60
C TYR A 179 -18.37 -8.31 18.90
N LEU A 180 -19.47 -8.29 19.65
CA LEU A 180 -20.82 -8.50 19.13
C LEU A 180 -21.65 -7.19 19.17
N PRO A 181 -22.62 -7.01 18.26
CA PRO A 181 -23.55 -5.89 18.31
C PRO A 181 -24.44 -5.98 19.56
N GLU A 182 -24.34 -4.99 20.45
CA GLU A 182 -25.23 -4.85 21.62
C GLU A 182 -26.55 -4.19 21.19
N GLY A 183 -27.66 -4.73 21.69
CA GLY A 183 -29.01 -4.27 21.36
C GLY A 183 -29.61 -4.92 20.11
N ILE A 184 -28.92 -5.90 19.52
CA ILE A 184 -29.50 -6.77 18.48
C ILE A 184 -30.51 -7.74 19.11
N GLU A 185 -31.48 -8.20 18.32
CA GLU A 185 -32.47 -9.18 18.77
C GLU A 185 -31.79 -10.47 19.25
N PRO A 186 -32.10 -10.96 20.47
CA PRO A 186 -31.51 -12.19 20.99
C PRO A 186 -31.71 -13.38 20.05
N GLY A 187 -30.65 -14.18 19.87
CA GLY A 187 -30.67 -15.34 18.97
C GLY A 187 -30.37 -15.03 17.50
N THR A 188 -30.24 -13.76 17.13
CA THR A 188 -29.77 -13.37 15.78
C THR A 188 -28.40 -13.96 15.51
N ARG A 189 -28.27 -14.74 14.44
CA ARG A 189 -26.99 -15.24 13.92
C ARG A 189 -26.37 -14.16 13.02
N LEU A 190 -25.08 -13.93 13.16
CA LEU A 190 -24.36 -12.77 12.61
C LEU A 190 -23.35 -13.18 11.54
N PRO A 191 -23.24 -12.43 10.44
CA PRO A 191 -22.04 -12.48 9.61
C PRO A 191 -20.84 -11.93 10.38
N THR A 192 -19.67 -12.47 10.09
CA THR A 192 -18.43 -12.16 10.82
C THR A 192 -17.43 -11.44 9.94
N ILE A 193 -16.76 -10.43 10.48
CA ILE A 193 -15.53 -9.87 9.89
C ILE A 193 -14.35 -10.30 10.76
N LEU A 194 -13.44 -11.07 10.17
CA LEU A 194 -12.21 -11.54 10.80
C LEU A 194 -11.03 -10.65 10.39
N VAL A 195 -10.27 -10.22 11.39
CA VAL A 195 -8.98 -9.54 11.25
C VAL A 195 -7.93 -10.37 12.00
N ARG A 196 -6.83 -10.69 11.33
CA ARG A 196 -5.70 -11.43 11.90
C ARG A 196 -4.44 -10.59 11.74
N THR A 197 -3.76 -10.22 12.83
CA THR A 197 -2.68 -9.21 12.81
C THR A 197 -1.40 -9.69 13.53
N CYS A 198 -0.25 -9.24 13.05
CA CYS A 198 1.05 -9.43 13.72
C CYS A 198 1.47 -8.22 14.57
N TYR A 199 0.60 -7.21 14.69
CA TYR A 199 0.86 -5.88 15.26
C TYR A 199 0.12 -5.60 16.58
N ASP A 200 -0.18 -6.64 17.37
CA ASP A 200 -1.05 -6.60 18.56
C ASP A 200 -2.50 -6.24 18.21
N ARG A 201 -3.42 -7.18 18.43
CA ARG A 201 -4.87 -7.01 18.20
C ARG A 201 -5.44 -5.78 18.90
N ASN A 202 -4.85 -5.35 20.02
CA ASN A 202 -5.28 -4.13 20.73
C ASN A 202 -4.86 -2.82 20.05
N GLY A 203 -3.91 -2.86 19.11
CA GLY A 203 -3.33 -1.66 18.49
C GLY A 203 -4.33 -0.80 17.71
N ARG A 204 -5.31 -1.45 17.05
CA ARG A 204 -6.35 -0.81 16.21
C ARG A 204 -7.77 -1.27 16.54
N LYS A 205 -7.99 -1.86 17.72
CA LYS A 205 -9.29 -2.45 18.09
C LYS A 205 -10.48 -1.50 17.94
N GLU A 206 -10.32 -0.23 18.31
CA GLU A 206 -11.40 0.77 18.23
C GLU A 206 -11.86 1.01 16.78
N SER A 207 -10.94 0.91 15.80
CA SER A 207 -11.30 1.01 14.39
C SER A 207 -12.12 -0.19 13.93
N PHE A 208 -11.75 -1.41 14.35
CA PHE A 208 -12.39 -2.65 13.92
C PHE A 208 -13.75 -2.89 14.61
N MET A 209 -13.89 -2.49 15.88
CA MET A 209 -15.15 -2.57 16.62
C MET A 209 -16.31 -1.81 15.94
N ARG A 210 -16.01 -0.84 15.07
CA ARG A 210 -17.02 -0.07 14.33
C ARG A 210 -17.86 -0.91 13.39
N TRP A 211 -17.37 -2.06 12.93
CA TRP A 211 -18.20 -3.01 12.19
C TRP A 211 -19.27 -3.65 13.09
N ALA A 212 -18.99 -3.86 14.38
CA ALA A 212 -20.00 -4.34 15.32
C ALA A 212 -21.13 -3.31 15.52
N ASN A 213 -20.82 -2.01 15.52
CA ASN A 213 -21.87 -0.98 15.52
C ASN A 213 -22.82 -1.11 14.32
N LYS A 214 -22.35 -1.70 13.22
CA LYS A 214 -23.07 -1.88 11.96
C LYS A 214 -23.65 -3.30 11.81
N GLY A 215 -23.72 -4.08 12.89
CA GLY A 215 -24.41 -5.37 12.94
C GLY A 215 -23.59 -6.55 12.43
N TYR A 216 -22.26 -6.50 12.55
CA TYR A 216 -21.37 -7.64 12.30
C TYR A 216 -20.83 -8.21 13.61
N ALA A 217 -20.60 -9.52 13.68
CA ALA A 217 -19.62 -10.02 14.64
C ALA A 217 -18.21 -9.62 14.16
N VAL A 218 -17.35 -9.18 15.07
CA VAL A 218 -15.96 -8.85 14.74
C VAL A 218 -15.03 -9.74 15.54
N VAL A 219 -14.13 -10.43 14.85
CA VAL A 219 -13.14 -11.31 15.44
C VAL A 219 -11.76 -10.75 15.12
N ASN A 220 -11.00 -10.41 16.15
CA ASN A 220 -9.70 -9.75 16.02
C ASN A 220 -8.63 -10.60 16.72
N GLN A 221 -7.71 -11.17 15.96
CA GLN A 221 -6.80 -12.21 16.42
C GLN A 221 -5.34 -11.81 16.23
N ASP A 222 -4.50 -12.11 17.22
CA ASP A 222 -3.05 -12.10 17.07
C ASP A 222 -2.59 -13.35 16.31
N VAL A 223 -1.79 -13.19 15.26
CA VAL A 223 -1.20 -14.34 14.57
C VAL A 223 -0.21 -15.08 15.50
N ARG A 224 0.12 -16.31 15.12
CA ARG A 224 1.01 -17.21 15.87
C ARG A 224 2.31 -16.54 16.30
N GLY A 225 2.66 -16.73 17.58
CA GLY A 225 3.87 -16.17 18.20
C GLY A 225 3.90 -14.65 18.37
N ARG A 226 2.77 -13.95 18.18
CA ARG A 226 2.67 -12.49 18.36
C ARG A 226 1.76 -12.12 19.52
N ALA A 227 2.12 -11.01 20.16
CA ALA A 227 1.49 -10.43 21.34
C ALA A 227 1.14 -11.50 22.40
N ASP A 228 -0.13 -11.89 22.50
CA ASP A 228 -0.61 -12.85 23.50
C ASP A 228 -0.91 -14.25 22.92
N SER A 229 -0.70 -14.47 21.62
CA SER A 229 -0.79 -15.79 20.98
C SER A 229 0.41 -16.66 21.31
N GLU A 230 0.16 -17.97 21.46
CA GLU A 230 1.20 -18.97 21.68
C GLU A 230 2.00 -19.27 20.39
N GLY A 231 3.03 -20.11 20.53
CA GLY A 231 3.90 -20.52 19.42
C GLY A 231 5.01 -19.52 19.10
N GLU A 232 5.61 -19.69 17.93
CA GLU A 232 6.69 -18.84 17.43
C GLU A 232 6.26 -18.15 16.13
N LEU A 233 6.72 -16.91 15.93
CA LEU A 233 6.53 -16.22 14.67
C LEU A 233 7.44 -16.84 13.62
N VAL A 234 6.84 -17.64 12.73
CA VAL A 234 7.41 -18.03 11.45
C VAL A 234 6.65 -17.26 10.38
N PRO A 235 7.13 -16.07 9.95
CA PRO A 235 6.34 -15.20 9.09
C PRO A 235 5.87 -15.92 7.84
N PHE A 236 4.65 -15.62 7.41
CA PHE A 236 4.05 -16.09 6.17
C PHE A 236 3.67 -17.59 6.13
N TYR A 237 4.26 -18.44 6.98
CA TYR A 237 4.17 -19.90 6.84
C TYR A 237 2.82 -20.48 7.31
N TYR A 238 2.40 -20.20 8.55
CA TYR A 238 1.19 -20.79 9.13
C TYR A 238 -0.11 -20.06 8.81
N GLU A 239 -0.04 -18.95 8.06
CA GLU A 239 -1.17 -18.03 7.93
C GLU A 239 -2.37 -18.63 7.20
N ARG A 240 -2.14 -19.61 6.32
CA ARG A 240 -3.18 -20.32 5.59
C ARG A 240 -3.94 -21.27 6.52
N GLU A 241 -3.22 -22.13 7.23
CA GLU A 241 -3.79 -23.14 8.12
C GLU A 241 -4.45 -22.50 9.34
N ASP A 242 -3.77 -21.55 9.99
CA ASP A 242 -4.32 -20.86 11.16
C ASP A 242 -5.52 -19.97 10.78
N GLY A 243 -5.51 -19.41 9.56
CA GLY A 243 -6.66 -18.70 8.99
C GLY A 243 -7.87 -19.62 8.81
N SER A 244 -7.65 -20.80 8.21
CA SER A 244 -8.68 -21.84 8.04
C SER A 244 -9.26 -22.29 9.39
N ASP A 245 -8.40 -22.64 10.35
CA ASP A 245 -8.83 -23.15 11.67
C ASP A 245 -9.61 -22.08 12.46
N THR A 246 -9.23 -20.81 12.30
CA THR A 246 -9.95 -19.70 12.92
C THR A 246 -11.34 -19.52 12.29
N ILE A 247 -11.49 -19.70 10.97
CA ILE A 247 -12.80 -19.64 10.31
C ILE A 247 -13.68 -20.79 10.79
N ASP A 248 -13.16 -22.02 10.87
CA ASP A 248 -13.89 -23.17 11.44
C ASP A 248 -14.38 -22.89 12.86
N TRP A 249 -13.51 -22.31 13.70
CA TRP A 249 -13.88 -21.92 15.06
C TRP A 249 -14.98 -20.86 15.09
N ILE A 250 -14.92 -19.84 14.21
CA ILE A 250 -15.97 -18.82 14.09
C ILE A 250 -17.31 -19.46 13.74
N VAL A 251 -17.31 -20.35 12.73
CA VAL A 251 -18.53 -21.01 12.24
C VAL A 251 -19.16 -21.91 13.31
N SER A 252 -18.36 -22.46 14.25
CA SER A 252 -18.88 -23.26 15.35
C SER A 252 -19.53 -22.46 16.47
N GLN A 253 -19.44 -21.12 16.48
CA GLN A 253 -19.98 -20.30 17.55
C GLN A 253 -21.49 -20.10 17.41
N ASP A 254 -22.21 -20.07 18.55
CA ASP A 254 -23.66 -19.84 18.58
C ASP A 254 -24.07 -18.47 18.06
N TRP A 255 -23.19 -17.49 17.96
CA TRP A 255 -23.55 -16.19 17.38
C TRP A 255 -23.33 -16.13 15.87
N SER A 256 -22.66 -17.10 15.25
CA SER A 256 -22.29 -17.06 13.83
C SER A 256 -23.40 -17.55 12.91
N ASN A 257 -23.60 -16.88 11.77
CA ASN A 257 -24.46 -17.37 10.68
C ASN A 257 -23.70 -18.27 9.68
N GLY A 258 -22.40 -18.48 9.90
CA GLY A 258 -21.54 -19.26 9.02
C GLY A 258 -20.88 -18.47 7.88
N ASP A 259 -21.23 -17.21 7.64
CA ASP A 259 -20.58 -16.39 6.62
C ASP A 259 -19.49 -15.51 7.26
N VAL A 260 -18.26 -15.71 6.79
CA VAL A 260 -17.08 -14.99 7.27
C VAL A 260 -16.50 -14.16 6.13
N GLY A 261 -16.31 -12.87 6.38
CA GLY A 261 -15.46 -12.02 5.58
C GLY A 261 -14.16 -11.72 6.28
N MET A 262 -13.15 -11.32 5.52
CA MET A 262 -11.86 -10.89 6.06
C MET A 262 -11.47 -9.52 5.55
N TRP A 263 -10.84 -8.72 6.40
CA TRP A 263 -10.18 -7.48 6.04
C TRP A 263 -8.71 -7.55 6.45
N GLY A 264 -7.81 -7.12 5.58
CA GLY A 264 -6.40 -7.05 5.89
C GLY A 264 -5.66 -6.04 5.04
N ALA A 265 -4.72 -5.33 5.66
CA ALA A 265 -3.78 -4.44 5.00
C ALA A 265 -2.30 -4.84 5.23
N SER A 266 -1.42 -4.67 4.25
CA SER A 266 0.03 -4.98 4.38
C SER A 266 0.27 -6.46 4.70
N TYR A 267 0.95 -6.79 5.81
CA TYR A 267 1.05 -8.18 6.31
C TYR A 267 -0.32 -8.83 6.47
N LEU A 268 -1.33 -8.09 6.94
CA LEU A 268 -2.69 -8.62 7.07
C LEU A 268 -3.29 -8.87 5.66
N GLY A 269 -2.86 -8.12 4.65
CA GLY A 269 -3.15 -8.37 3.23
C GLY A 269 -2.64 -9.75 2.78
N TYR A 270 -1.39 -10.06 3.11
CA TYR A 270 -0.85 -11.42 2.91
C TYR A 270 -1.69 -12.47 3.66
N VAL A 271 -2.09 -12.19 4.91
CA VAL A 271 -2.88 -13.13 5.71
C VAL A 271 -4.23 -13.42 5.08
N VAL A 272 -4.92 -12.43 4.51
CA VAL A 272 -6.19 -12.68 3.81
C VAL A 272 -5.99 -13.43 2.49
N MET A 273 -4.88 -13.20 1.77
CA MET A 273 -4.52 -14.02 0.62
C MET A 273 -4.21 -15.46 1.01
N ALA A 274 -3.43 -15.68 2.06
CA ALA A 274 -3.11 -17.00 2.57
C ALA A 274 -4.40 -17.74 2.96
N ALA A 275 -5.29 -17.11 3.71
CA ALA A 275 -6.60 -17.68 4.05
C ALA A 275 -7.46 -17.95 2.80
N ALA A 276 -7.48 -17.06 1.80
CA ALA A 276 -8.23 -17.27 0.56
C ALA A 276 -7.72 -18.49 -0.23
N THR A 277 -6.40 -18.72 -0.28
CA THR A 277 -5.80 -19.91 -0.92
C THR A 277 -6.06 -21.24 -0.18
N SER A 278 -6.71 -21.21 0.98
CA SER A 278 -7.19 -22.43 1.64
C SER A 278 -8.44 -23.03 0.98
N GLY A 279 -9.18 -22.23 0.19
CA GLY A 279 -10.47 -22.63 -0.37
C GLY A 279 -11.59 -22.81 0.66
N HIS A 280 -11.46 -22.21 1.85
CA HIS A 280 -12.43 -22.39 2.93
C HIS A 280 -13.85 -21.98 2.50
N PRO A 281 -14.85 -22.89 2.56
CA PRO A 281 -16.17 -22.64 1.99
C PRO A 281 -16.95 -21.51 2.67
N ASN A 282 -16.66 -21.24 3.95
CA ASN A 282 -17.28 -20.15 4.72
C ASN A 282 -16.62 -18.77 4.55
N LEU A 283 -15.52 -18.66 3.78
CA LEU A 283 -14.95 -17.36 3.42
C LEU A 283 -15.74 -16.79 2.23
N LYS A 284 -16.55 -15.75 2.49
CA LYS A 284 -17.51 -15.21 1.52
C LYS A 284 -17.15 -13.86 0.95
N ALA A 285 -16.24 -13.12 1.58
CA ALA A 285 -15.83 -11.79 1.13
C ALA A 285 -14.45 -11.45 1.66
N VAL A 286 -13.57 -10.93 0.81
CA VAL A 286 -12.25 -10.43 1.21
C VAL A 286 -12.10 -8.98 0.80
N VAL A 287 -11.56 -8.16 1.69
CA VAL A 287 -11.02 -6.84 1.39
C VAL A 287 -9.53 -6.89 1.68
N ASN A 288 -8.72 -6.68 0.63
CA ASN A 288 -7.28 -6.74 0.70
C ASN A 288 -6.69 -5.37 0.34
N GLU A 289 -6.05 -4.72 1.30
CA GLU A 289 -5.46 -3.39 1.11
C GLU A 289 -3.92 -3.47 1.09
N VAL A 290 -3.26 -2.75 0.18
CA VAL A 290 -1.80 -2.61 0.13
C VAL A 290 -1.06 -3.93 0.37
N ASN A 291 -1.43 -4.95 -0.42
CA ASN A 291 -1.09 -6.35 -0.20
C ASN A 291 0.41 -6.64 -0.34
N VAL A 292 1.02 -7.20 0.71
CA VAL A 292 2.33 -7.87 0.62
C VAL A 292 2.23 -9.13 -0.26
N GLY A 293 3.07 -9.22 -1.30
CA GLY A 293 3.11 -10.39 -2.19
C GLY A 293 3.76 -11.63 -1.57
N SER A 294 3.82 -12.71 -2.34
CA SER A 294 4.51 -13.94 -1.97
C SER A 294 5.96 -13.62 -1.57
N PRO A 295 6.46 -14.17 -0.44
CA PRO A 295 7.69 -13.66 0.16
C PRO A 295 8.95 -13.89 -0.68
N PHE A 296 9.00 -14.93 -1.52
CA PHE A 296 10.14 -15.14 -2.41
C PHE A 296 10.06 -14.34 -3.73
N VAL A 297 8.93 -13.67 -3.97
CA VAL A 297 8.68 -12.90 -5.20
C VAL A 297 8.84 -11.41 -4.93
N ASP A 298 8.20 -10.91 -3.88
CA ASP A 298 8.04 -9.47 -3.66
C ASP A 298 8.76 -8.96 -2.41
N THR A 299 8.62 -9.62 -1.26
CA THR A 299 9.07 -9.05 0.02
C THR A 299 10.42 -9.59 0.44
N VAL A 300 10.49 -10.79 1.03
CA VAL A 300 11.76 -11.34 1.56
C VAL A 300 12.84 -11.45 0.50
N ARG A 301 12.47 -11.99 -0.66
CA ARG A 301 13.36 -12.14 -1.80
C ARG A 301 12.83 -11.39 -3.02
N ARG A 302 12.59 -10.07 -2.90
CA ARG A 302 12.15 -9.23 -4.03
C ARG A 302 12.95 -9.52 -5.30
N GLY A 303 12.31 -10.03 -6.36
CA GLY A 303 13.01 -10.40 -7.59
C GLY A 303 14.14 -11.43 -7.43
N GLY A 304 14.10 -12.24 -6.36
CA GLY A 304 15.16 -13.18 -5.97
C GLY A 304 16.34 -12.56 -5.19
N THR A 305 16.27 -11.27 -4.85
CA THR A 305 17.32 -10.58 -4.08
C THR A 305 17.21 -10.84 -2.58
N VAL A 306 18.03 -10.21 -1.73
CA VAL A 306 17.73 -10.12 -0.29
C VAL A 306 17.27 -8.69 -0.06
N CYS A 307 16.01 -8.52 0.34
CA CYS A 307 15.47 -7.20 0.62
C CYS A 307 16.26 -6.54 1.76
N SER A 308 16.68 -5.30 1.54
CA SER A 308 17.41 -4.53 2.55
C SER A 308 16.43 -3.80 3.46
N TRP A 309 16.49 -2.48 3.56
CA TRP A 309 15.75 -1.72 4.57
C TRP A 309 14.24 -2.02 4.61
N PRO A 310 13.48 -2.08 3.49
CA PRO A 310 12.03 -2.20 3.50
C PRO A 310 11.48 -3.40 4.29
N LEU A 311 12.21 -4.53 4.31
CA LEU A 311 11.83 -5.69 5.11
C LEU A 311 12.74 -5.95 6.31
N LEU A 312 14.01 -5.52 6.25
CA LEU A 312 14.92 -5.60 7.39
C LEU A 312 14.34 -4.85 8.59
N CYS A 313 13.84 -3.63 8.39
CA CYS A 313 13.28 -2.83 9.48
C CYS A 313 12.08 -3.52 10.15
N TRP A 314 11.20 -4.14 9.36
CA TRP A 314 10.09 -4.94 9.85
C TRP A 314 10.58 -6.15 10.65
N THR A 315 11.58 -6.86 10.13
CA THR A 315 12.12 -8.06 10.77
C THR A 315 12.80 -7.75 12.10
N LEU A 316 13.58 -6.66 12.15
CA LEU A 316 14.18 -6.16 13.38
C LEU A 316 13.09 -5.78 14.40
N ALA A 317 12.08 -5.02 13.97
CA ALA A 317 10.97 -4.59 14.81
C ALA A 317 10.17 -5.77 15.39
N GLN A 318 9.98 -6.84 14.62
CA GLN A 318 9.29 -8.06 15.07
C GLN A 318 10.14 -8.90 16.03
N SER A 319 11.45 -8.69 16.06
CA SER A 319 12.40 -9.50 16.85
C SER A 319 12.75 -8.88 18.21
N VAL A 320 12.34 -7.63 18.48
CA VAL A 320 12.50 -6.98 19.78
C VAL A 320 11.63 -7.66 20.87
N GLY A 321 10.49 -8.22 20.51
CA GLY A 321 9.64 -8.99 21.41
C GLY A 321 8.43 -9.56 20.70
N THR A 322 7.44 -10.04 21.46
CA THR A 322 6.17 -10.52 20.87
C THR A 322 5.30 -9.38 20.35
N ARG A 323 5.58 -8.12 20.75
CA ARG A 323 4.96 -6.91 20.22
C ARG A 323 5.96 -6.16 19.34
N THR A 324 5.46 -5.63 18.23
CA THR A 324 6.27 -4.90 17.25
C THR A 324 6.83 -3.61 17.85
N ASP A 325 8.13 -3.39 17.68
CA ASP A 325 8.76 -2.10 17.99
C ASP A 325 8.64 -1.15 16.79
N PHE A 326 7.63 -0.27 16.84
CA PHE A 326 7.41 0.70 15.77
C PHE A 326 8.47 1.80 15.69
N GLN A 327 9.29 2.01 16.73
CA GLN A 327 10.42 2.95 16.64
C GLN A 327 11.56 2.36 15.82
N VAL A 328 11.81 1.05 15.96
CA VAL A 328 12.73 0.32 15.08
C VAL A 328 12.20 0.31 13.65
N PHE A 329 10.91 -0.01 13.48
CA PHE A 329 10.30 -0.07 12.16
C PHE A 329 10.38 1.28 11.43
N ALA A 330 10.17 2.39 12.15
CA ALA A 330 10.26 3.74 11.60
C ALA A 330 11.70 4.27 11.42
N GLY A 331 12.73 3.47 11.71
CA GLY A 331 14.13 3.90 11.62
C GLY A 331 14.53 4.98 12.63
N ILE A 332 13.82 5.08 13.76
CA ILE A 332 14.10 6.09 14.79
C ILE A 332 15.19 5.60 15.75
N THR A 333 15.12 4.34 16.17
CA THR A 333 16.07 3.74 17.11
C THR A 333 17.16 2.91 16.42
N VAL A 334 16.97 2.59 15.14
CA VAL A 334 17.95 1.93 14.27
C VAL A 334 18.14 2.79 13.04
N ASP A 335 19.37 3.25 12.81
CA ASP A 335 19.70 4.06 11.64
C ASP A 335 19.64 3.20 10.35
N PRO A 336 18.83 3.57 9.35
CA PRO A 336 18.69 2.78 8.13
C PRO A 336 20.00 2.59 7.36
N ALA A 337 20.84 3.63 7.27
CA ALA A 337 22.09 3.56 6.53
C ALA A 337 23.07 2.60 7.22
N GLN A 338 23.23 2.74 8.54
CA GLN A 338 24.04 1.84 9.36
C GLN A 338 23.59 0.38 9.22
N ALA A 339 22.27 0.12 9.26
CA ALA A 339 21.73 -1.22 9.16
C ALA A 339 21.97 -1.87 7.79
N VAL A 340 21.85 -1.10 6.69
CA VAL A 340 22.08 -1.60 5.33
C VAL A 340 23.57 -1.76 5.00
N ASP A 341 24.45 -0.98 5.65
CA ASP A 341 25.91 -1.11 5.54
C ASP A 341 26.52 -2.18 6.45
N ALA A 342 25.80 -2.62 7.48
CA ALA A 342 26.28 -3.62 8.42
C ALA A 342 26.59 -4.95 7.74
N ARG A 343 27.71 -5.58 8.14
CA ARG A 343 28.22 -6.85 7.64
C ARG A 343 28.79 -7.73 8.76
N PRO A 344 28.78 -9.08 8.61
CA PRO A 344 28.10 -9.83 7.54
C PRO A 344 26.58 -9.69 7.65
N ILE A 345 25.86 -9.84 6.53
CA ILE A 345 24.40 -9.61 6.45
C ILE A 345 23.62 -10.47 7.48
N ARG A 346 24.07 -11.71 7.72
CA ARG A 346 23.48 -12.60 8.73
C ARG A 346 23.47 -12.02 10.15
N ASP A 347 24.48 -11.22 10.52
CA ASP A 347 24.66 -10.73 11.89
C ASP A 347 23.97 -9.39 12.18
N ILE A 348 23.32 -8.77 11.17
CA ILE A 348 22.68 -7.45 11.32
C ILE A 348 21.74 -7.38 12.53
N PRO A 349 20.84 -8.35 12.82
CA PRO A 349 20.02 -8.28 14.02
C PRO A 349 20.83 -8.17 15.32
N ARG A 350 21.91 -8.95 15.47
CA ARG A 350 22.77 -8.87 16.66
C ARG A 350 23.43 -7.50 16.78
N GLN A 351 23.84 -6.91 15.66
CA GLN A 351 24.50 -5.61 15.61
C GLN A 351 23.53 -4.45 15.91
N MET A 352 22.31 -4.51 15.36
CA MET A 352 21.36 -3.38 15.41
C MET A 352 20.45 -3.41 16.64
N ILE A 353 20.02 -4.60 17.09
CA ILE A 353 19.07 -4.73 18.21
C ILE A 353 19.64 -5.58 19.36
N GLY A 354 20.92 -5.95 19.32
CA GLY A 354 21.63 -6.64 20.40
C GLY A 354 21.28 -8.12 20.56
N LYS A 355 20.55 -8.73 19.62
CA LYS A 355 20.13 -10.14 19.69
C LYS A 355 19.81 -10.73 18.32
N ALA A 356 19.69 -12.06 18.28
CA ALA A 356 19.27 -12.80 17.09
C ALA A 356 17.83 -12.46 16.68
N SER A 357 17.52 -12.69 15.40
CA SER A 357 16.17 -12.58 14.85
C SER A 357 15.79 -13.94 14.28
N GLY A 358 14.81 -14.61 14.89
CA GLY A 358 14.31 -15.90 14.42
C GLY A 358 13.93 -15.88 12.93
N PRO A 359 13.13 -14.91 12.46
CA PRO A 359 12.81 -14.80 11.03
C PRO A 359 14.05 -14.61 10.14
N TRP A 360 14.98 -13.74 10.53
CA TRP A 360 16.19 -13.46 9.73
C TRP A 360 17.11 -14.68 9.63
N ASP A 361 17.32 -15.35 10.75
CA ASP A 361 18.14 -16.56 10.85
C ASP A 361 17.53 -17.67 9.98
N LEU A 362 16.22 -17.92 10.13
CA LEU A 362 15.48 -18.89 9.31
C LEU A 362 15.62 -18.59 7.81
N TRP A 363 15.36 -17.36 7.37
CA TRP A 363 15.46 -17.01 5.95
C TRP A 363 16.88 -17.10 5.39
N SER A 364 17.90 -17.00 6.24
CA SER A 364 19.30 -17.19 5.86
C SER A 364 19.64 -18.66 5.57
N GLU A 365 18.91 -19.59 6.19
CA GLU A 365 19.01 -21.05 6.00
C GLU A 365 18.28 -21.52 4.75
N HIS A 366 17.38 -20.68 4.21
CA HIS A 366 16.60 -20.94 2.99
C HIS A 366 16.98 -19.96 1.84
N PRO A 367 18.22 -20.02 1.29
CA PRO A 367 18.70 -19.07 0.27
C PRO A 367 18.08 -19.23 -1.12
N GLU A 368 17.52 -20.41 -1.41
CA GLU A 368 16.92 -20.77 -2.70
C GLU A 368 15.43 -21.07 -2.53
N TYR A 369 14.69 -21.16 -3.64
CA TYR A 369 13.25 -21.43 -3.65
C TYR A 369 12.92 -22.92 -3.38
N ASP A 370 13.05 -23.31 -2.11
CA ASP A 370 12.75 -24.65 -1.62
C ASP A 370 11.31 -24.79 -1.09
N ASP A 371 11.04 -25.91 -0.39
CA ASP A 371 9.70 -26.26 0.07
C ASP A 371 9.16 -25.29 1.15
N TYR A 372 10.04 -24.62 1.90
CA TYR A 372 9.63 -23.59 2.85
C TYR A 372 8.95 -22.44 2.11
N TRP A 373 9.59 -21.95 1.04
CA TRP A 373 9.04 -20.85 0.24
C TRP A 373 7.81 -21.26 -0.57
N ARG A 374 7.76 -22.49 -1.09
CA ARG A 374 6.56 -23.02 -1.74
C ARG A 374 5.35 -23.03 -0.79
N GLY A 375 5.56 -23.39 0.49
CA GLY A 375 4.51 -23.31 1.51
C GLY A 375 3.88 -21.92 1.64
N CYS A 376 4.69 -20.87 1.54
CA CYS A 376 4.31 -19.47 1.67
C CYS A 376 3.88 -18.79 0.36
N THR A 377 3.95 -19.47 -0.78
CA THR A 377 3.67 -18.84 -2.09
C THR A 377 2.19 -18.94 -2.43
N HIS A 378 1.60 -17.84 -2.91
CA HIS A 378 0.18 -17.79 -3.25
C HIS A 378 -0.15 -18.57 -4.53
N SER A 379 0.70 -18.47 -5.57
CA SER A 379 0.46 -19.12 -6.87
C SER A 379 0.42 -20.65 -6.81
N GLU A 380 1.05 -21.26 -5.80
CA GLU A 380 1.02 -22.71 -5.57
C GLU A 380 -0.39 -23.26 -5.27
N ARG A 381 -1.33 -22.39 -4.87
CA ARG A 381 -2.70 -22.76 -4.47
C ARG A 381 -3.75 -21.72 -4.89
N ALA A 382 -3.43 -20.88 -5.87
CA ALA A 382 -4.30 -19.78 -6.26
C ALA A 382 -5.60 -20.26 -6.93
N ASP A 383 -5.60 -21.47 -7.49
CA ASP A 383 -6.77 -22.17 -8.03
C ASP A 383 -7.84 -22.47 -6.97
N GLN A 384 -7.47 -22.45 -5.69
CA GLN A 384 -8.39 -22.65 -4.56
C GLN A 384 -9.15 -21.39 -4.17
N ILE A 385 -8.80 -20.22 -4.71
CA ILE A 385 -9.46 -18.95 -4.35
C ILE A 385 -10.87 -18.93 -4.93
N GLN A 386 -11.87 -18.89 -4.05
CA GLN A 386 -13.30 -18.83 -4.43
C GLN A 386 -14.01 -17.55 -3.96
N ALA A 387 -13.47 -16.87 -2.94
CA ALA A 387 -14.12 -15.73 -2.32
C ALA A 387 -14.00 -14.47 -3.18
N PRO A 388 -15.10 -13.70 -3.39
CA PRO A 388 -15.05 -12.34 -3.91
C PRO A 388 -14.00 -11.50 -3.19
N MET A 389 -13.17 -10.79 -3.95
CA MET A 389 -12.07 -9.99 -3.40
C MET A 389 -12.08 -8.55 -3.92
N PHE A 390 -12.07 -7.61 -2.98
CA PHE A 390 -11.88 -6.19 -3.24
C PHE A 390 -10.46 -5.77 -2.86
N VAL A 391 -9.64 -5.50 -3.88
CA VAL A 391 -8.24 -5.10 -3.75
C VAL A 391 -8.14 -3.57 -3.76
N ILE A 392 -7.45 -2.97 -2.80
CA ILE A 392 -7.27 -1.51 -2.72
C ILE A 392 -5.79 -1.19 -2.49
N SER A 393 -5.17 -0.38 -3.33
CA SER A 393 -3.76 0.03 -3.13
C SER A 393 -3.49 1.37 -3.83
N GLY A 394 -2.24 1.81 -3.83
CA GLY A 394 -1.81 3.02 -4.52
C GLY A 394 -0.53 2.85 -5.34
N TRP A 395 -0.30 3.80 -6.25
CA TRP A 395 0.89 3.82 -7.11
C TRP A 395 2.19 4.04 -6.35
N TYR A 396 2.13 4.60 -5.15
CA TYR A 396 3.30 4.91 -4.33
C TYR A 396 3.37 3.99 -3.09
N ASP A 397 2.70 2.85 -3.17
CA ASP A 397 2.79 1.75 -2.21
C ASP A 397 3.97 0.83 -2.53
N GLY A 398 4.86 0.64 -1.55
CA GLY A 398 6.03 -0.23 -1.65
C GLY A 398 5.70 -1.70 -1.94
N ASP A 399 4.49 -2.15 -1.60
CA ASP A 399 4.01 -3.54 -1.74
C ASP A 399 3.18 -3.76 -3.03
N SER A 400 3.13 -2.77 -3.91
CA SER A 400 2.38 -2.83 -5.17
C SER A 400 2.70 -4.00 -6.12
N ALA A 401 3.88 -4.63 -5.98
CA ALA A 401 4.19 -5.85 -6.71
C ALA A 401 3.31 -7.03 -6.23
N GLY A 402 3.05 -7.14 -4.92
CA GLY A 402 2.11 -8.09 -4.35
C GLY A 402 0.66 -7.83 -4.73
N VAL A 403 0.27 -6.57 -4.92
CA VAL A 403 -1.04 -6.20 -5.46
C VAL A 403 -1.18 -6.66 -6.91
N SER A 404 -0.13 -6.47 -7.70
CA SER A 404 -0.08 -6.93 -9.09
C SER A 404 -0.12 -8.47 -9.18
N GLU A 405 0.61 -9.17 -8.31
CA GLU A 405 0.53 -10.62 -8.16
C GLU A 405 -0.89 -11.08 -7.82
N THR A 406 -1.49 -10.52 -6.76
CA THR A 406 -2.86 -10.84 -6.36
C THR A 406 -3.82 -10.69 -7.53
N TRP A 407 -3.79 -9.57 -8.24
CA TRP A 407 -4.71 -9.35 -9.35
C TRP A 407 -4.48 -10.32 -10.51
N ARG A 408 -3.22 -10.67 -10.83
CA ARG A 408 -2.91 -11.69 -11.84
C ARG A 408 -3.50 -13.04 -11.46
N LEU A 409 -3.36 -13.47 -10.21
CA LEU A 409 -3.92 -14.73 -9.73
C LEU A 409 -5.44 -14.76 -9.76
N LEU A 410 -6.10 -13.67 -9.30
CA LEU A 410 -7.55 -13.54 -9.39
C LEU A 410 -8.04 -13.57 -10.85
N THR A 411 -7.22 -13.04 -11.77
CA THR A 411 -7.47 -13.03 -13.21
C THR A 411 -7.35 -14.40 -13.83
N GLU A 412 -6.22 -15.07 -13.61
CA GLU A 412 -5.88 -16.39 -14.15
C GLU A 412 -6.86 -17.48 -13.74
N HIS A 413 -7.40 -17.41 -12.51
CA HIS A 413 -8.33 -18.39 -11.98
C HIS A 413 -9.81 -17.96 -12.05
N ASP A 414 -10.12 -16.91 -12.82
CA ASP A 414 -11.50 -16.45 -13.05
C ASP A 414 -12.31 -16.24 -11.77
N VAL A 415 -11.65 -15.74 -10.70
CA VAL A 415 -12.31 -15.53 -9.41
C VAL A 415 -13.50 -14.58 -9.58
N PRO A 416 -14.72 -15.00 -9.18
CA PRO A 416 -15.92 -14.21 -9.41
C PRO A 416 -15.90 -12.94 -8.56
N ASN A 417 -16.55 -11.88 -9.06
CA ASN A 417 -16.71 -10.63 -8.31
C ASN A 417 -15.39 -10.14 -7.70
N ARG A 418 -14.35 -10.00 -8.54
CA ARG A 418 -13.12 -9.30 -8.19
C ARG A 418 -13.25 -7.82 -8.50
N LYS A 419 -12.81 -6.95 -7.59
CA LYS A 419 -12.82 -5.49 -7.74
C LYS A 419 -11.47 -4.92 -7.32
N ILE A 420 -11.00 -3.86 -7.98
CA ILE A 420 -9.73 -3.21 -7.67
C ILE A 420 -9.82 -1.68 -7.71
N TRP A 421 -9.32 -1.04 -6.66
CA TRP A 421 -9.17 0.40 -6.53
C TRP A 421 -7.70 0.80 -6.41
N LEU A 422 -7.23 1.67 -7.29
CA LEU A 422 -5.83 2.10 -7.33
C LEU A 422 -5.73 3.62 -7.33
N GLY A 423 -5.35 4.20 -6.20
CA GLY A 423 -5.19 5.65 -6.04
C GLY A 423 -3.74 6.12 -6.19
N PRO A 424 -3.46 7.43 -6.14
CA PRO A 424 -2.12 7.98 -6.12
C PRO A 424 -1.52 7.93 -4.70
N TRP A 425 -1.77 6.85 -3.99
CA TRP A 425 -1.51 6.76 -2.56
C TRP A 425 -0.20 6.07 -2.23
N GLU A 426 0.37 6.46 -1.09
CA GLU A 426 1.43 5.74 -0.39
C GLU A 426 0.88 4.50 0.35
N HIS A 427 1.76 3.77 1.05
CA HIS A 427 1.38 2.57 1.79
C HIS A 427 0.23 2.80 2.80
N GLY A 428 0.09 3.99 3.37
CA GLY A 428 -1.11 4.43 4.10
C GLY A 428 -2.13 5.11 3.18
N PRO A 429 -3.08 4.37 2.56
CA PRO A 429 -3.90 4.94 1.51
C PRO A 429 -4.84 6.03 2.00
N ASN A 430 -5.24 6.88 1.05
CA ASN A 430 -6.28 7.89 1.22
C ASN A 430 -5.98 8.95 2.30
N ARG A 431 -4.70 9.26 2.56
CA ARG A 431 -4.26 10.20 3.62
C ARG A 431 -3.92 11.59 3.11
N ALA A 432 -3.32 11.71 1.92
CA ALA A 432 -2.72 12.95 1.43
C ALA A 432 -2.93 13.13 -0.08
N ARG A 433 -2.77 14.37 -0.54
CA ARG A 433 -2.96 14.79 -1.95
C ARG A 433 -1.67 15.15 -2.66
N ASP A 434 -0.60 15.30 -1.91
CA ASP A 434 0.70 15.72 -2.39
C ASP A 434 1.75 14.82 -1.74
N LEU A 435 2.74 14.40 -2.53
CA LEU A 435 3.80 13.52 -2.08
C LEU A 435 5.13 13.96 -2.70
N LYS A 436 6.10 14.34 -1.85
CA LYS A 436 7.47 14.73 -2.25
C LYS A 436 7.53 15.74 -3.41
N GLY A 437 6.62 16.71 -3.40
CA GLY A 437 6.55 17.77 -4.43
C GLY A 437 5.71 17.41 -5.67
N ALA A 438 5.25 16.16 -5.79
CA ALA A 438 4.22 15.79 -6.76
C ALA A 438 2.83 16.18 -6.23
N ALA A 439 2.05 16.87 -7.06
CA ALA A 439 0.71 17.33 -6.72
C ALA A 439 -0.36 16.49 -7.43
N PHE A 440 -1.12 15.70 -6.67
CA PHE A 440 -2.14 14.81 -7.23
C PHE A 440 -3.51 15.44 -7.32
N GLY A 441 -3.75 16.63 -6.74
CA GLY A 441 -5.04 17.32 -6.85
C GLY A 441 -6.08 16.87 -5.82
N GLU A 442 -7.23 17.54 -5.82
CA GLU A 442 -8.20 17.49 -4.72
C GLU A 442 -8.86 16.11 -4.58
N ASP A 443 -9.21 15.49 -5.71
CA ASP A 443 -9.85 14.17 -5.78
C ASP A 443 -8.90 12.99 -5.47
N ALA A 444 -7.61 13.23 -5.22
CA ALA A 444 -6.68 12.19 -4.81
C ALA A 444 -7.09 11.53 -3.47
N VAL A 445 -7.85 12.25 -2.64
CA VAL A 445 -8.47 11.72 -1.42
C VAL A 445 -9.98 11.58 -1.65
N VAL A 446 -10.53 10.43 -1.31
CA VAL A 446 -11.95 10.11 -1.47
C VAL A 446 -12.64 9.99 -0.12
N TYR A 447 -13.83 10.58 0.02
CA TYR A 447 -14.57 10.60 1.28
C TYR A 447 -15.40 9.33 1.54
N ASP A 448 -15.55 8.48 0.53
CA ASP A 448 -16.38 7.27 0.55
C ASP A 448 -15.55 5.97 0.62
N TYR A 449 -14.26 6.05 0.99
CA TYR A 449 -13.34 4.89 1.04
C TYR A 449 -13.90 3.73 1.88
N ASP A 450 -14.17 3.96 3.16
CA ASP A 450 -14.69 2.92 4.07
C ASP A 450 -16.14 2.57 3.80
N ALA A 451 -16.93 3.52 3.27
CA ALA A 451 -18.30 3.25 2.85
C ALA A 451 -18.32 2.18 1.75
N ASN A 452 -17.38 2.20 0.79
CA ASN A 452 -17.28 1.17 -0.24
C ASN A 452 -16.75 -0.16 0.29
N VAL A 453 -15.82 -0.15 1.26
CA VAL A 453 -15.43 -1.36 2.01
C VAL A 453 -16.65 -1.99 2.71
N LEU A 454 -17.50 -1.16 3.32
CA LEU A 454 -18.73 -1.62 3.96
C LEU A 454 -19.78 -2.11 2.97
N ARG A 455 -19.97 -1.43 1.83
CA ARG A 455 -20.83 -1.90 0.73
C ARG A 455 -20.43 -3.29 0.26
N TRP A 456 -19.11 -3.56 0.19
CA TRP A 456 -18.59 -4.88 -0.16
C TRP A 456 -19.06 -5.97 0.82
N PHE A 457 -18.83 -5.76 2.12
CA PHE A 457 -19.27 -6.69 3.14
C PHE A 457 -20.80 -6.81 3.19
N ASP A 458 -21.54 -5.70 3.08
CA ASP A 458 -23.01 -5.71 3.06
C ASP A 458 -23.55 -6.54 1.87
N ARG A 459 -22.90 -6.45 0.71
CA ARG A 459 -23.28 -7.21 -0.47
C ARG A 459 -23.08 -8.71 -0.26
N PHE A 460 -21.88 -9.12 0.16
CA PHE A 460 -21.48 -10.54 0.14
C PHE A 460 -21.73 -11.29 1.45
N LEU A 461 -21.88 -10.59 2.58
CA LEU A 461 -22.17 -11.21 3.89
C LEU A 461 -23.62 -11.01 4.35
N LYS A 462 -24.30 -9.98 3.86
CA LYS A 462 -25.71 -9.69 4.21
C LYS A 462 -26.67 -9.76 3.03
N GLY A 463 -26.17 -9.95 1.81
CA GLY A 463 -27.00 -10.04 0.61
C GLY A 463 -27.64 -8.73 0.16
N VAL A 464 -27.18 -7.57 0.67
CA VAL A 464 -27.76 -6.27 0.32
C VAL A 464 -27.48 -5.95 -1.15
N ALA A 465 -28.52 -5.73 -1.95
CA ALA A 465 -28.40 -5.41 -3.38
C ALA A 465 -28.03 -3.93 -3.59
N ASN A 466 -26.80 -3.57 -3.23
CA ASN A 466 -26.28 -2.19 -3.29
C ASN A 466 -25.50 -1.87 -4.58
N GLY A 467 -25.44 -2.80 -5.53
CA GLY A 467 -24.85 -2.61 -6.87
C GLY A 467 -23.32 -2.63 -6.95
N ILE A 468 -22.58 -2.82 -5.85
CA ILE A 468 -21.10 -2.77 -5.88
C ILE A 468 -20.48 -3.85 -6.79
N ASP A 469 -21.18 -4.98 -6.97
CA ASP A 469 -20.80 -6.08 -7.87
C ASP A 469 -21.23 -5.88 -9.33
N GLU A 470 -22.03 -4.84 -9.61
CA GLU A 470 -22.46 -4.45 -10.98
C GLU A 470 -21.63 -3.29 -11.54
N GLU A 471 -20.97 -2.53 -10.67
CA GLU A 471 -20.03 -1.48 -11.05
C GLU A 471 -18.77 -2.03 -11.75
N PRO A 472 -18.08 -1.23 -12.58
CA PRO A 472 -16.81 -1.60 -13.20
C PRO A 472 -15.82 -2.20 -12.18
N ARG A 473 -15.08 -3.24 -12.58
CA ARG A 473 -14.13 -3.93 -11.67
C ARG A 473 -12.99 -3.02 -11.27
N ALA A 474 -12.50 -2.18 -12.18
CA ALA A 474 -11.37 -1.30 -11.92
C ALA A 474 -11.81 0.15 -11.76
N ARG A 475 -11.37 0.80 -10.67
CA ARG A 475 -11.36 2.25 -10.50
C ARG A 475 -9.92 2.67 -10.22
N TYR A 476 -9.35 3.53 -11.06
CA TYR A 476 -7.93 3.86 -10.99
C TYR A 476 -7.68 5.35 -11.21
N TYR A 477 -6.67 5.90 -10.56
CA TYR A 477 -6.31 7.31 -10.63
C TYR A 477 -5.22 7.56 -11.65
N VAL A 478 -5.43 8.45 -12.62
CA VAL A 478 -4.38 8.80 -13.60
C VAL A 478 -3.61 10.01 -13.09
N VAL A 479 -2.36 9.79 -12.63
CA VAL A 479 -1.45 10.88 -12.24
C VAL A 479 -1.10 11.73 -13.46
N GLY A 480 -0.97 13.05 -13.27
CA GLY A 480 -0.72 14.00 -14.35
C GLY A 480 -2.00 14.47 -15.06
N GLU A 481 -3.01 13.61 -15.19
CA GLU A 481 -4.39 14.05 -15.46
C GLU A 481 -5.11 14.47 -14.17
N ASN A 482 -4.73 13.85 -13.06
CA ASN A 482 -5.31 14.02 -11.72
C ASN A 482 -6.81 13.74 -11.70
N LYS A 483 -7.20 12.57 -12.24
CA LYS A 483 -8.59 12.12 -12.31
C LYS A 483 -8.75 10.63 -12.08
N TRP A 484 -9.86 10.26 -11.44
CA TRP A 484 -10.34 8.88 -11.39
C TRP A 484 -10.95 8.47 -12.74
N ARG A 485 -10.60 7.26 -13.18
CA ARG A 485 -11.20 6.56 -14.32
C ARG A 485 -11.74 5.21 -13.85
N THR A 486 -12.57 4.59 -14.70
CA THR A 486 -13.08 3.24 -14.49
C THR A 486 -12.84 2.39 -15.74
N SER A 487 -12.67 1.09 -15.56
CA SER A 487 -12.61 0.12 -16.66
C SER A 487 -13.24 -1.22 -16.25
N ALA A 488 -13.64 -2.01 -17.24
CA ALA A 488 -14.30 -3.29 -17.04
C ALA A 488 -13.40 -4.30 -16.29
N ASP A 489 -12.08 -4.21 -16.43
CA ASP A 489 -11.09 -5.02 -15.72
C ASP A 489 -9.77 -4.24 -15.57
N TRP A 490 -8.77 -4.81 -14.89
CA TRP A 490 -7.41 -4.29 -14.80
C TRP A 490 -6.41 -5.32 -15.38
N THR A 491 -5.40 -4.98 -16.17
CA THR A 491 -5.10 -3.71 -16.85
C THR A 491 -6.31 -3.22 -17.69
N PRO A 492 -6.54 -1.89 -17.83
CA PRO A 492 -7.71 -1.38 -18.51
C PRO A 492 -7.83 -1.95 -19.94
N ALA A 493 -9.04 -2.34 -20.33
CA ALA A 493 -9.29 -2.99 -21.64
C ALA A 493 -8.94 -2.09 -22.83
N GLU A 494 -8.98 -0.78 -22.61
CA GLU A 494 -8.61 0.28 -23.55
C GLU A 494 -7.09 0.52 -23.68
N SER A 495 -6.27 -0.13 -22.84
CA SER A 495 -4.81 -0.06 -22.91
C SER A 495 -4.24 -1.04 -23.94
N ALA A 496 -3.28 -0.57 -24.73
CA ALA A 496 -2.52 -1.38 -25.67
C ALA A 496 -1.03 -1.42 -25.29
N VAL A 497 -0.53 -2.62 -25.02
CA VAL A 497 0.88 -2.84 -24.73
C VAL A 497 1.72 -2.51 -25.96
N THR A 498 2.54 -1.47 -25.84
CA THR A 498 3.37 -0.92 -26.91
C THR A 498 4.85 -1.04 -26.52
N PRO A 499 5.70 -1.67 -27.36
CA PRO A 499 7.13 -1.74 -27.09
C PRO A 499 7.82 -0.41 -27.41
N PHE A 500 8.66 0.03 -26.49
CA PHE A 500 9.59 1.14 -26.64
C PHE A 500 11.01 0.57 -26.55
N TYR A 501 11.64 0.44 -27.71
CA TYR A 501 12.96 -0.15 -27.90
C TYR A 501 14.06 0.80 -27.46
N LEU A 502 15.06 0.21 -26.82
CA LEU A 502 16.32 0.85 -26.46
C LEU A 502 17.18 0.99 -27.72
N GLY A 503 17.99 2.04 -27.80
CA GLY A 503 18.97 2.21 -28.86
C GLY A 503 20.03 3.22 -28.47
N SER A 504 21.25 3.08 -28.98
CA SER A 504 22.37 4.01 -28.73
C SER A 504 23.48 3.79 -29.77
N ASN A 505 24.57 4.57 -29.67
CA ASN A 505 25.83 4.26 -30.37
C ASN A 505 26.89 3.66 -29.41
N GLY A 506 26.45 2.94 -28.37
CA GLY A 506 27.30 2.34 -27.33
C GLY A 506 27.74 3.32 -26.23
N ARG A 507 26.99 4.42 -26.04
CA ARG A 507 27.28 5.44 -25.00
C ARG A 507 26.02 5.90 -24.28
N ALA A 508 25.13 4.98 -23.89
CA ALA A 508 23.95 5.31 -23.07
C ALA A 508 24.27 5.61 -21.59
N ASN A 509 25.55 5.57 -21.17
CA ASN A 509 25.95 5.86 -19.80
C ASN A 509 25.58 7.29 -19.38
N SER A 510 24.91 7.42 -18.24
CA SER A 510 24.35 8.65 -17.66
C SER A 510 23.29 9.34 -18.53
N ALA A 511 22.61 10.33 -17.96
CA ALA A 511 21.65 11.19 -18.64
C ALA A 511 22.27 12.05 -19.76
N PHE A 512 23.60 12.11 -19.86
CA PHE A 512 24.33 12.78 -20.94
C PHE A 512 24.75 11.84 -22.08
N GLY A 513 24.44 10.55 -21.96
CA GLY A 513 24.67 9.56 -22.99
C GLY A 513 23.81 9.76 -24.25
N ASP A 514 24.04 8.93 -25.26
CA ASP A 514 23.28 8.94 -26.52
C ASP A 514 22.16 7.88 -26.59
N GLY A 515 21.73 7.38 -25.43
CA GLY A 515 20.63 6.44 -25.31
C GLY A 515 19.29 7.04 -25.71
N THR A 516 18.62 6.37 -26.63
CA THR A 516 17.33 6.72 -27.21
C THR A 516 16.27 5.67 -26.87
N LEU A 517 15.02 6.11 -26.78
CA LEU A 517 13.86 5.27 -26.54
C LEU A 517 12.79 5.58 -27.58
N GLY A 518 12.31 4.58 -28.32
CA GLY A 518 11.32 4.79 -29.38
C GLY A 518 10.59 3.53 -29.81
N THR A 519 9.54 3.67 -30.61
CA THR A 519 8.70 2.54 -31.05
C THR A 519 9.23 1.84 -32.31
N SER A 520 10.25 2.41 -32.96
CA SER A 520 10.93 1.79 -34.09
C SER A 520 11.81 0.63 -33.64
N ALA A 521 11.76 -0.49 -34.38
CA ALA A 521 12.64 -1.62 -34.11
C ALA A 521 14.13 -1.22 -34.22
N PRO A 522 15.02 -1.82 -33.42
CA PRO A 522 16.45 -1.49 -33.47
C PRO A 522 17.11 -1.88 -34.79
N ALA A 523 18.15 -1.14 -35.17
CA ALA A 523 18.91 -1.41 -36.39
C ALA A 523 19.79 -2.68 -36.26
N PRO A 524 20.10 -3.34 -37.39
CA PRO A 524 21.13 -4.39 -37.41
C PRO A 524 22.48 -3.84 -36.95
N GLY A 525 23.18 -4.56 -36.08
CA GLY A 525 24.55 -4.22 -35.68
C GLY A 525 24.71 -3.00 -34.75
N SER A 526 23.65 -2.56 -34.08
CA SER A 526 23.74 -1.54 -33.02
C SER A 526 24.73 -1.99 -31.93
N ALA A 527 25.69 -1.12 -31.59
CA ALA A 527 26.71 -1.41 -30.58
C ALA A 527 26.06 -1.47 -29.19
N PRO A 528 26.38 -2.48 -28.36
CA PRO A 528 25.80 -2.57 -27.03
C PRO A 528 26.37 -1.51 -26.08
N ASP A 529 25.64 -1.23 -25.02
CA ASP A 529 26.05 -0.33 -23.95
C ASP A 529 26.69 -1.10 -22.79
N GLN A 530 27.76 -0.57 -22.21
CA GLN A 530 28.52 -1.23 -21.15
C GLN A 530 28.76 -0.34 -19.94
N TYR A 531 28.79 -0.93 -18.75
CA TYR A 531 29.23 -0.26 -17.53
C TYR A 531 29.90 -1.24 -16.57
N ILE A 532 30.63 -0.71 -15.59
CA ILE A 532 31.22 -1.51 -14.51
C ILE A 532 30.32 -1.36 -13.29
N TYR A 533 29.80 -2.48 -12.81
CA TYR A 533 29.13 -2.56 -11.52
C TYR A 533 30.15 -2.85 -10.43
N ASN A 534 30.21 -1.97 -9.42
CA ASN A 534 30.99 -2.15 -8.20
C ASN A 534 30.04 -2.35 -7.00
N PRO A 535 29.98 -3.55 -6.38
CA PRO A 535 29.15 -3.77 -5.20
C PRO A 535 29.51 -2.90 -3.99
N GLU A 536 30.74 -2.34 -3.93
CA GLU A 536 31.20 -1.43 -2.88
C GLU A 536 30.80 0.04 -3.13
N ASP A 537 30.36 0.39 -4.33
CA ASP A 537 29.79 1.70 -4.69
C ASP A 537 28.43 1.50 -5.39
N PRO A 538 27.42 0.94 -4.70
CA PRO A 538 26.14 0.66 -5.30
C PRO A 538 25.33 1.95 -5.50
N VAL A 539 24.48 1.96 -6.53
CA VAL A 539 23.41 2.94 -6.67
C VAL A 539 22.47 2.83 -5.46
N ALA A 540 22.04 3.98 -4.93
CA ALA A 540 21.17 4.09 -3.78
C ALA A 540 20.00 5.02 -4.11
N ASP A 541 18.88 4.42 -4.51
CA ASP A 541 17.58 5.10 -4.53
C ASP A 541 17.05 5.24 -3.09
N ALA A 542 15.97 6.00 -2.87
CA ALA A 542 15.38 6.16 -1.54
C ALA A 542 14.93 4.84 -0.87
N GLY A 543 14.73 3.77 -1.64
CA GLY A 543 14.27 2.46 -1.16
C GLY A 543 12.75 2.35 -1.00
N GLU A 544 12.04 3.46 -1.12
CA GLU A 544 10.57 3.53 -1.11
C GLU A 544 10.01 3.77 -2.52
N ARG A 545 8.75 3.41 -2.73
CA ARG A 545 8.06 3.66 -4.00
C ARG A 545 7.48 5.08 -4.00
N GLU A 546 8.35 6.09 -4.10
CA GLU A 546 7.97 7.50 -4.11
C GLU A 546 8.24 8.17 -5.48
N PRO A 547 7.62 9.33 -5.81
CA PRO A 547 7.95 10.11 -7.00
C PRO A 547 9.30 10.84 -6.84
N GLU A 548 10.36 10.07 -6.58
CA GLU A 548 11.72 10.56 -6.39
C GLU A 548 12.27 11.18 -7.68
N ASN A 549 12.95 12.32 -7.56
CA ASN A 549 13.68 12.91 -8.67
C ASN A 549 15.07 12.25 -8.82
N ARG A 550 15.19 11.35 -9.78
CA ARG A 550 16.39 10.53 -10.05
C ARG A 550 17.49 11.27 -10.82
N ARG A 551 17.32 12.57 -11.09
CA ARG A 551 18.26 13.35 -11.92
C ARG A 551 19.72 13.21 -11.48
N THR A 552 19.99 13.15 -10.17
CA THR A 552 21.35 13.02 -9.62
C THR A 552 21.92 11.61 -9.77
N ILE A 553 21.09 10.59 -9.56
CA ILE A 553 21.46 9.17 -9.73
C ILE A 553 21.81 8.88 -11.19
N GLU A 554 21.02 9.45 -12.11
CA GLU A 554 21.22 9.31 -13.55
C GLU A 554 22.49 10.02 -14.08
N LEU A 555 23.29 10.69 -13.24
CA LEU A 555 24.61 11.21 -13.63
C LEU A 555 25.72 10.15 -13.57
N ARG A 556 25.47 9.03 -12.90
CA ARG A 556 26.47 7.97 -12.72
C ARG A 556 26.75 7.23 -14.03
N GLN A 557 27.97 6.74 -14.18
CA GLN A 557 28.40 5.99 -15.37
C GLN A 557 27.90 4.54 -15.38
N ASP A 558 27.48 4.00 -14.22
CA ASP A 558 26.86 2.69 -14.07
C ASP A 558 25.32 2.73 -14.11
N VAL A 559 24.76 3.84 -14.60
CA VAL A 559 23.33 3.99 -14.90
C VAL A 559 23.19 4.30 -16.39
N LEU A 560 22.68 3.35 -17.17
CA LEU A 560 22.38 3.56 -18.58
C LEU A 560 21.02 4.24 -18.71
N CYS A 561 20.93 5.33 -19.48
CA CYS A 561 19.71 6.11 -19.67
C CYS A 561 19.27 6.11 -21.14
N TYR A 562 18.04 5.66 -21.40
CA TYR A 562 17.41 5.67 -22.72
C TYR A 562 16.21 6.61 -22.69
N THR A 563 16.26 7.68 -23.47
CA THR A 563 15.25 8.76 -23.38
C THR A 563 14.57 8.97 -24.72
N SER A 564 13.25 9.17 -24.71
CA SER A 564 12.49 9.49 -25.92
C SER A 564 12.79 10.90 -26.45
N GLY A 565 12.35 11.17 -27.68
CA GLY A 565 12.12 12.54 -28.13
C GLY A 565 11.14 13.28 -27.20
N LYS A 566 11.14 14.63 -27.25
CA LYS A 566 10.07 15.38 -26.58
C LYS A 566 8.73 14.95 -27.18
N LEU A 567 7.77 14.63 -26.32
CA LEU A 567 6.43 14.27 -26.74
C LEU A 567 5.78 15.48 -27.40
N VAL A 568 5.17 15.29 -28.56
CA VAL A 568 4.43 16.35 -29.29
C VAL A 568 3.00 16.49 -28.80
N GLU A 569 2.46 15.42 -28.22
CA GLU A 569 1.14 15.32 -27.62
C GLU A 569 1.25 14.48 -26.35
N ASP A 570 0.27 14.60 -25.49
CA ASP A 570 0.23 13.88 -24.24
C ASP A 570 0.09 12.37 -24.48
N LEU A 571 0.85 11.59 -23.73
CA LEU A 571 0.82 10.14 -23.77
C LEU A 571 0.38 9.61 -22.41
N THR A 572 -0.68 8.81 -22.37
CA THR A 572 -1.13 8.20 -21.10
C THR A 572 -0.86 6.71 -21.12
N ILE A 573 -0.29 6.20 -20.03
CA ILE A 573 -0.15 4.78 -19.76
C ILE A 573 -1.05 4.41 -18.58
N ALA A 574 -1.66 3.23 -18.61
CA ALA A 574 -2.36 2.67 -17.47
C ALA A 574 -2.30 1.14 -17.52
N GLY A 575 -1.67 0.52 -16.52
CA GLY A 575 -1.57 -0.93 -16.44
C GLY A 575 -0.32 -1.44 -15.74
N GLU A 576 -0.15 -2.76 -15.78
CA GLU A 576 1.11 -3.41 -15.41
C GLU A 576 2.20 -3.12 -16.46
N LEU A 577 3.40 -2.82 -15.99
CA LEU A 577 4.56 -2.50 -16.82
C LEU A 577 5.47 -3.73 -16.91
N SER A 578 6.31 -3.79 -17.94
CA SER A 578 7.38 -4.79 -18.00
C SER A 578 8.49 -4.37 -18.95
N ALA A 579 9.64 -5.00 -18.84
CA ALA A 579 10.76 -4.83 -19.76
C ALA A 579 11.30 -6.19 -20.21
N ILE A 580 11.85 -6.21 -21.41
CA ILE A 580 12.64 -7.32 -21.94
C ILE A 580 14.04 -6.79 -22.13
N LEU A 581 15.01 -7.35 -21.41
CA LEU A 581 16.42 -7.04 -21.58
C LEU A 581 17.16 -8.24 -22.17
N TYR A 582 18.01 -7.98 -23.15
CA TYR A 582 19.05 -8.89 -23.58
C TYR A 582 20.36 -8.38 -23.01
N ALA A 583 20.89 -9.09 -22.03
CA ALA A 583 22.00 -8.62 -21.24
C ALA A 583 23.05 -9.72 -21.01
N ALA A 584 24.30 -9.30 -20.79
CA ALA A 584 25.41 -10.17 -20.47
C ALA A 584 26.20 -9.57 -19.31
N SER A 585 26.76 -10.44 -18.46
CA SER A 585 27.68 -10.05 -17.39
C SER A 585 29.01 -10.77 -17.57
N SER A 586 30.10 -10.12 -17.17
CA SER A 586 31.40 -10.79 -16.98
C SER A 586 31.45 -11.69 -15.73
N ALA A 587 30.45 -11.60 -14.86
CA ALA A 587 30.31 -12.41 -13.66
C ALA A 587 29.35 -13.60 -13.85
N VAL A 588 29.31 -14.50 -12.86
CA VAL A 588 28.42 -15.68 -12.85
C VAL A 588 27.04 -15.39 -12.25
N ASP A 589 26.87 -14.25 -11.58
CA ASP A 589 25.57 -13.72 -11.14
C ASP A 589 25.67 -12.18 -11.05
N THR A 590 24.52 -11.50 -11.07
CA THR A 590 24.37 -10.05 -10.87
C THR A 590 22.90 -9.74 -10.64
N ASP A 591 22.57 -8.51 -10.29
CA ASP A 591 21.19 -8.02 -10.35
C ASP A 591 21.00 -7.07 -11.54
N TRP A 592 19.78 -6.97 -12.07
CA TRP A 592 19.36 -5.96 -13.04
C TRP A 592 18.25 -5.13 -12.43
N VAL A 593 18.45 -3.82 -12.37
CA VAL A 593 17.49 -2.84 -11.91
C VAL A 593 17.01 -2.03 -13.09
N VAL A 594 15.70 -1.91 -13.24
CA VAL A 594 15.06 -1.10 -14.28
C VAL A 594 14.17 -0.05 -13.63
N ALA A 595 14.15 1.15 -14.22
CA ALA A 595 13.27 2.23 -13.78
C ALA A 595 12.69 3.01 -14.95
N LEU A 596 11.41 3.34 -14.86
CA LEU A 596 10.67 4.22 -15.76
C LEU A 596 10.45 5.57 -15.06
N SER A 597 10.77 6.66 -15.75
CA SER A 597 10.62 8.02 -15.24
C SER A 597 9.95 8.95 -16.25
N ASP A 598 9.25 9.96 -15.74
CA ASP A 598 8.78 11.12 -16.49
C ASP A 598 9.81 12.26 -16.39
N VAL A 599 10.35 12.70 -17.53
CA VAL A 599 11.33 13.80 -17.59
C VAL A 599 10.66 15.09 -18.03
N ASP A 600 10.59 16.06 -17.13
CA ASP A 600 10.00 17.37 -17.39
C ASP A 600 10.92 18.29 -18.22
N GLU A 601 10.42 19.46 -18.59
CA GLU A 601 11.18 20.44 -19.38
C GLU A 601 12.37 21.06 -18.62
N ALA A 602 12.40 20.97 -17.29
CA ALA A 602 13.52 21.36 -16.44
C ALA A 602 14.56 20.24 -16.24
N ASN A 603 14.34 19.07 -16.85
CA ASN A 603 15.11 17.83 -16.73
C ASN A 603 15.05 17.19 -15.33
N ASN A 604 14.00 17.43 -14.55
CA ASN A 604 13.69 16.56 -13.41
C ASN A 604 13.24 15.20 -13.96
N SER A 605 13.74 14.11 -13.39
CA SER A 605 13.41 12.74 -13.80
C SER A 605 12.64 12.07 -12.68
N ILE A 606 11.30 12.13 -12.74
CA ILE A 606 10.43 11.68 -11.66
C ILE A 606 10.15 10.18 -11.84
N LEU A 607 10.54 9.38 -10.85
CA LEU A 607 10.32 7.94 -10.83
C LEU A 607 8.82 7.60 -10.88
N LEU A 608 8.45 6.69 -11.78
CA LEU A 608 7.09 6.16 -11.91
C LEU A 608 6.99 4.71 -11.45
N SER A 609 7.96 3.88 -11.86
CA SER A 609 8.00 2.47 -11.50
C SER A 609 9.41 1.92 -11.63
N SER A 610 9.81 1.04 -10.73
CA SER A 610 11.08 0.34 -10.77
C SER A 610 10.93 -1.08 -10.26
N TYR A 611 11.84 -1.95 -10.71
CA TYR A 611 11.94 -3.30 -10.20
C TYR A 611 13.36 -3.82 -10.32
N ILE A 612 13.66 -4.86 -9.56
CA ILE A 612 14.96 -5.52 -9.52
C ILE A 612 14.76 -7.01 -9.79
N VAL A 613 15.64 -7.64 -10.56
CA VAL A 613 15.69 -9.09 -10.72
C VAL A 613 17.11 -9.59 -10.55
N ARG A 614 17.28 -10.71 -9.85
CA ARG A 614 18.55 -11.40 -9.73
C ARG A 614 18.74 -12.38 -10.88
N ALA A 615 19.90 -12.32 -11.52
CA ALA A 615 20.10 -12.93 -12.83
C ALA A 615 19.98 -14.45 -12.82
N LYS A 616 20.39 -15.13 -11.73
CA LYS A 616 20.22 -16.58 -11.63
C LYS A 616 18.76 -17.05 -11.69
N TYR A 617 17.77 -16.20 -11.38
CA TYR A 617 16.34 -16.54 -11.42
C TYR A 617 15.63 -16.13 -12.72
N ARG A 618 16.38 -15.77 -13.77
CA ARG A 618 15.80 -15.32 -15.06
C ARG A 618 14.85 -16.32 -15.74
N ARG A 619 14.90 -17.60 -15.36
CA ARG A 619 14.05 -18.69 -15.89
C ARG A 619 13.01 -19.20 -14.89
N GLY A 620 12.78 -18.47 -13.81
CA GLY A 620 11.90 -18.86 -12.70
C GLY A 620 12.67 -19.08 -11.40
N TYR A 621 11.97 -18.95 -10.27
CA TYR A 621 12.55 -19.11 -8.94
C TYR A 621 12.92 -20.56 -8.61
N ASP A 622 12.19 -21.52 -9.17
CA ASP A 622 12.38 -22.97 -9.01
C ASP A 622 13.58 -23.54 -9.80
N LYS A 623 14.16 -22.73 -10.70
CA LYS A 623 15.28 -23.11 -11.57
C LYS A 623 16.41 -22.08 -11.52
N PRO A 624 17.05 -21.88 -10.35
CA PRO A 624 18.20 -21.01 -10.26
C PRO A 624 19.35 -21.57 -11.12
N GLU A 625 19.84 -20.75 -12.05
CA GLU A 625 20.91 -21.12 -12.99
C GLU A 625 21.90 -19.95 -13.08
N LEU A 626 23.17 -20.16 -12.71
CA LEU A 626 24.19 -19.13 -12.84
C LEU A 626 24.37 -18.71 -14.31
N LEU A 627 24.84 -17.48 -14.52
CA LEU A 627 25.20 -16.98 -15.83
C LEU A 627 26.50 -17.64 -16.33
N THR A 628 26.58 -17.80 -17.64
CA THR A 628 27.88 -18.01 -18.31
C THR A 628 28.46 -16.64 -18.64
N PRO A 629 29.66 -16.28 -18.13
CA PRO A 629 30.27 -14.98 -18.39
C PRO A 629 30.34 -14.63 -19.89
N GLY A 630 29.85 -13.44 -20.25
CA GLY A 630 29.82 -12.91 -21.61
C GLY A 630 28.70 -13.46 -22.51
N GLN A 631 27.92 -14.45 -22.04
CA GLN A 631 26.77 -14.95 -22.79
C GLN A 631 25.59 -13.97 -22.70
N VAL A 632 24.98 -13.66 -23.84
CA VAL A 632 23.75 -12.86 -23.89
C VAL A 632 22.57 -13.72 -23.44
N GLU A 633 21.88 -13.26 -22.42
CA GLU A 633 20.70 -13.90 -21.84
C GLU A 633 19.50 -12.95 -21.92
N ARG A 634 18.30 -13.52 -21.99
CA ARG A 634 17.04 -12.77 -21.99
C ARG A 634 16.50 -12.70 -20.56
N PHE A 635 16.07 -11.51 -20.16
CA PHE A 635 15.42 -11.22 -18.89
C PHE A 635 14.04 -10.60 -19.16
N ASP A 636 12.98 -11.30 -18.74
CA ASP A 636 11.62 -10.80 -18.72
C ASP A 636 11.34 -10.20 -17.33
N ILE A 637 11.34 -8.87 -17.25
CA ILE A 637 11.31 -8.13 -15.99
C ILE A 637 9.92 -7.54 -15.80
N PHE A 638 9.22 -7.99 -14.76
CA PHE A 638 8.00 -7.35 -14.27
C PHE A 638 8.31 -5.96 -13.72
N MET A 639 7.39 -5.01 -13.88
CA MET A 639 7.46 -3.70 -13.23
C MET A 639 6.09 -3.34 -12.64
N PRO A 640 6.04 -2.87 -11.37
CA PRO A 640 4.79 -2.50 -10.72
C PRO A 640 3.93 -1.54 -11.54
N ASN A 641 2.62 -1.73 -11.41
CA ASN A 641 1.60 -1.06 -12.20
C ASN A 641 1.49 0.45 -11.90
N ILE A 642 1.11 1.25 -12.90
CA ILE A 642 0.83 2.68 -12.71
C ILE A 642 -0.18 3.16 -13.75
N ALA A 643 -0.91 4.23 -13.44
CA ALA A 643 -1.59 5.06 -14.42
C ALA A 643 -1.04 6.49 -14.39
N HIS A 644 -0.41 6.93 -15.49
CA HIS A 644 0.30 8.20 -15.59
C HIS A 644 0.13 8.81 -16.98
N ARG A 645 -0.10 10.13 -17.01
CA ARG A 645 -0.09 10.95 -18.23
C ARG A 645 1.20 11.73 -18.30
N PHE A 646 2.02 11.43 -19.30
CA PHE A 646 3.15 12.24 -19.71
C PHE A 646 2.64 13.45 -20.51
N PRO A 647 2.85 14.69 -20.05
CA PRO A 647 2.44 15.88 -20.80
C PRO A 647 3.22 16.06 -22.11
N ALA A 648 2.64 16.76 -23.09
CA ALA A 648 3.42 17.27 -24.23
C ALA A 648 4.61 18.10 -23.73
N GLY A 649 5.75 17.97 -24.41
CA GLY A 649 7.03 18.59 -24.03
C GLY A 649 7.90 17.73 -23.10
N HIS A 650 7.30 16.83 -22.32
CA HIS A 650 8.03 15.87 -21.48
C HIS A 650 8.68 14.75 -22.32
N ARG A 651 9.45 13.88 -21.66
CA ARG A 651 10.06 12.69 -22.26
C ARG A 651 9.85 11.48 -21.37
N ILE A 652 9.79 10.32 -22.00
CA ILE A 652 9.82 9.02 -21.32
C ILE A 652 11.29 8.63 -21.17
N ARG A 653 11.73 8.33 -19.94
CA ARG A 653 13.07 7.80 -19.67
C ARG A 653 12.98 6.41 -19.08
N PHE A 654 13.76 5.49 -19.64
CA PHE A 654 13.98 4.17 -19.10
C PHE A 654 15.46 4.05 -18.72
N SER A 655 15.76 3.66 -17.48
CA SER A 655 17.13 3.49 -17.00
C SER A 655 17.40 2.07 -16.53
N VAL A 656 18.66 1.64 -16.70
CA VAL A 656 19.14 0.31 -16.33
C VAL A 656 20.42 0.43 -15.51
N THR A 657 20.48 -0.26 -14.38
CA THR A 657 21.68 -0.41 -13.53
C THR A 657 21.70 -1.81 -12.89
N SER A 658 22.64 -2.09 -11.98
CA SER A 658 22.80 -3.38 -11.30
C SER A 658 22.64 -3.32 -9.78
N SER A 659 22.19 -2.19 -9.22
CA SER A 659 21.98 -2.07 -7.78
C SER A 659 20.95 -1.02 -7.39
N SER A 660 20.30 -1.23 -6.25
CA SER A 660 19.51 -0.23 -5.53
C SER A 660 19.58 -0.58 -4.04
N LYS A 661 20.59 -0.05 -3.35
CA LYS A 661 21.05 -0.50 -2.03
C LYS A 661 19.95 -0.47 -0.95
N PHE A 662 19.07 0.52 -0.99
CA PHE A 662 17.94 0.62 -0.03
C PHE A 662 16.72 -0.20 -0.44
N VAL A 663 16.74 -0.91 -1.58
CA VAL A 663 15.73 -1.91 -1.94
C VAL A 663 16.23 -3.32 -1.65
N ALA A 664 17.48 -3.60 -2.04
CA ALA A 664 18.12 -4.90 -1.87
C ALA A 664 19.59 -4.75 -1.50
N PHE A 665 20.11 -5.71 -0.74
CA PHE A 665 21.56 -5.78 -0.50
C PHE A 665 22.30 -6.00 -1.83
N PRO A 666 23.37 -5.22 -2.10
CA PRO A 666 24.14 -5.33 -3.35
C PRO A 666 24.59 -6.77 -3.64
N ASN A 667 24.43 -7.23 -4.88
CA ASN A 667 24.92 -8.54 -5.31
C ASN A 667 26.45 -8.53 -5.31
N SER A 668 27.07 -9.56 -4.74
CA SER A 668 28.53 -9.70 -4.72
C SER A 668 29.13 -10.12 -6.07
N ASN A 669 28.28 -10.47 -7.04
CA ASN A 669 28.61 -11.02 -8.36
C ASN A 669 29.25 -12.42 -8.32
N THR A 670 29.21 -13.10 -7.18
CA THR A 670 29.86 -14.42 -6.98
C THR A 670 28.93 -15.62 -7.14
N GLY A 671 27.61 -15.41 -7.12
CA GLY A 671 26.61 -16.47 -7.08
C GLY A 671 26.48 -17.21 -5.73
N LEU A 672 27.23 -16.77 -4.71
CA LEU A 672 27.19 -17.34 -3.36
C LEU A 672 26.04 -16.74 -2.52
N ASN A 673 25.75 -17.36 -1.37
CA ASN A 673 24.70 -16.90 -0.47
C ASN A 673 25.01 -15.48 0.05
N PRO A 674 24.15 -14.48 -0.21
CA PRO A 674 24.39 -13.11 0.21
C PRO A 674 24.46 -12.94 1.74
N TYR A 675 23.81 -13.80 2.53
CA TYR A 675 23.87 -13.71 3.99
C TYR A 675 25.27 -13.93 4.57
N ASP A 676 26.12 -14.68 3.86
CA ASP A 676 27.51 -14.95 4.22
C ASP A 676 28.48 -13.81 3.87
N ASP A 677 27.99 -12.75 3.19
CA ASP A 677 28.78 -11.60 2.75
C ASP A 677 30.08 -11.99 2.02
N PRO A 678 30.00 -12.75 0.91
CA PRO A 678 31.17 -13.14 0.15
C PRO A 678 31.90 -11.90 -0.41
N ALA A 679 33.23 -11.98 -0.51
CA ALA A 679 34.04 -10.91 -1.07
C ALA A 679 33.55 -10.53 -2.49
N PRO A 680 33.17 -9.27 -2.73
CA PRO A 680 32.57 -8.86 -4.00
C PRO A 680 33.60 -8.85 -5.13
N ILE A 681 33.12 -9.05 -6.36
CA ILE A 681 33.91 -8.86 -7.57
C ILE A 681 33.31 -7.78 -8.46
N LEU A 682 34.15 -7.00 -9.12
CA LEU A 682 33.70 -6.05 -10.15
C LEU A 682 33.16 -6.83 -11.35
N ALA A 683 32.05 -6.35 -11.91
CA ALA A 683 31.45 -6.97 -13.08
C ALA A 683 31.22 -5.92 -14.19
N THR A 684 31.75 -6.17 -15.38
CA THR A 684 31.29 -5.50 -16.59
C THR A 684 29.93 -6.03 -16.99
N GLN A 685 28.97 -5.13 -17.09
CA GLN A 685 27.59 -5.38 -17.50
C GLN A 685 27.39 -4.85 -18.92
N THR A 686 26.65 -5.59 -19.75
CA THR A 686 26.40 -5.24 -21.15
C THR A 686 24.91 -5.35 -21.46
N ILE A 687 24.32 -4.30 -22.02
CA ILE A 687 22.94 -4.29 -22.53
C ILE A 687 22.99 -4.28 -24.07
N HIS A 688 22.35 -5.29 -24.68
CA HIS A 688 22.24 -5.42 -26.13
C HIS A 688 20.89 -4.89 -26.60
N HIS A 689 20.90 -4.13 -27.69
CA HIS A 689 19.69 -3.50 -28.25
C HIS A 689 19.76 -3.46 -29.80
N SER A 690 20.11 -4.58 -30.42
CA SER A 690 20.14 -4.73 -31.88
C SER A 690 18.91 -5.48 -32.39
N GLU A 691 18.74 -5.62 -33.70
CA GLU A 691 17.64 -6.41 -34.28
C GLU A 691 17.55 -7.85 -33.71
N ALA A 692 18.71 -8.50 -33.49
CA ALA A 692 18.77 -9.84 -32.90
C ALA A 692 18.48 -9.86 -31.38
N TYR A 693 18.71 -8.73 -30.70
CA TYR A 693 18.57 -8.56 -29.26
C TYR A 693 17.74 -7.31 -28.94
N PRO A 694 16.44 -7.30 -29.26
CA PRO A 694 15.64 -6.09 -29.20
C PRO A 694 15.20 -5.77 -27.76
N SER A 695 16.10 -5.27 -26.93
CA SER A 695 15.74 -4.82 -25.57
C SER A 695 14.73 -3.67 -25.63
N HIS A 696 13.67 -3.74 -24.83
CA HIS A 696 12.59 -2.77 -24.82
C HIS A 696 11.82 -2.75 -23.50
N VAL A 697 11.21 -1.61 -23.19
CA VAL A 697 10.16 -1.50 -22.17
C VAL A 697 8.79 -1.62 -22.85
N ARG A 698 7.85 -2.30 -22.21
CA ARG A 698 6.47 -2.51 -22.69
C ARG A 698 5.55 -1.63 -21.86
N LEU A 699 4.96 -0.63 -22.51
CA LEU A 699 4.09 0.35 -21.88
C LEU A 699 2.62 0.11 -22.29
N PRO A 700 1.67 -0.01 -21.36
CA PRO A 700 0.25 -0.14 -21.66
C PRO A 700 -0.33 1.24 -21.99
N VAL A 701 -0.19 1.67 -23.24
CA VAL A 701 -0.62 2.98 -23.72
C VAL A 701 -2.15 2.99 -23.82
N LEU A 702 -2.81 3.92 -23.13
CA LEU A 702 -4.24 4.15 -23.28
C LEU A 702 -4.50 4.74 -24.66
N ARG A 703 -5.33 4.06 -25.46
CA ARG A 703 -5.80 4.60 -26.74
C ARG A 703 -6.87 5.65 -26.48
N ALA A 704 -6.81 6.75 -27.24
CA ALA A 704 -7.80 7.83 -27.20
C ALA A 704 -9.17 7.38 -27.67
#